data_AF-A0A353LLR3-F1
#
_entry.id   AF-A0A353LLR3-F1
#
_cell.length_a   1.000
_cell.length_b   1.000
_cell.length_c   1.000
_cell.angle_alpha   90.00
_cell.angle_beta   90.00
_cell.angle_gamma   90.00
#
_symmetry.space_group_name_H-M   'P 1'
#
loop_
_entity.id
_entity.type
_entity.pdbx_description
1 polymer ?
#
loop_
_entity_poly.entity_id
_entity_poly.type
_entity_poly.pdbx_seq_one_letter_code
_entity_poly.pdbx_strand_id
1 'polypeptide(L)'
;MRNQAAVTLFKRGENCWDIARANRAAVLVDGANYFSALRGALRSAQHSIFIVGWDIDSRVTLCGEEDEPDDGLPLQLGPFLTALVEKRPELTIYLLLWDYSVIYALEREPVPSLNLDWKTPRQIKVCLDDILPLGGSHHQKIVVIDDAVAFCGGIDLTIRRWDTSAHEPDDERRRDPGGESYAPFHDLQMCVDGDCAAKLGELVRARWHAAACHAVSAVPPEQRGDPWPDALKPDFSDTKIAIARTIPAIGDEPEVREIEALYIDMIGTAEQFIYIENQFLTSDSIASSLAQRLQQKPELEVLFVSPEDHPGWLEARSMKAGRIRFMQTFEDAGVSDQVRLTYPAVGPQDDETAVMVHAKLMIVDDRCLRLGSSNLNNRSMGMDTECDLAIAAEKEDGEGGDRIAAIRNRLLAEHLGTTESKVADTFAETGSLLATVDTLNSSERRLQQFRDSGKYDGPVVQTVSQLADPERPVEAKFYVGDMFGGQPPKAIFGKLTALFLMGGFLAALALAWRYTPLADFADPEQLKPWLADIAGNEWAMLIVPLLYIAGALVIFPVTVLIAATALLFEPLQAFGIACAGALSAAAVTYAIGALCGKQFLRDLMGQRINRVSRALAKQGVLSVMAIRLVPIAPFSIINLVAGVSHIGFIPYLLGTILGMVPGIIIFTALGNRLRQMIAAPSTEDIVILIGIIIVWIAMSVGLQAVIKSRRG
;
A
#
# COMPACT_ATOMS: atom_id res chain seq x y z
N MET A 1 -12.71 -46.30 -24.15
CA MET A 1 -11.49 -45.46 -24.11
C MET A 1 -11.84 -44.10 -24.69
N ARG A 2 -12.24 -43.14 -23.83
CA ARG A 2 -12.40 -41.74 -24.22
C ARG A 2 -11.04 -41.07 -24.01
N ASN A 3 -10.52 -40.42 -25.05
CA ASN A 3 -9.40 -39.48 -24.98
C ASN A 3 -9.67 -38.47 -23.85
N GLN A 4 -9.06 -38.66 -22.68
CA GLN A 4 -8.88 -37.58 -21.71
C GLN A 4 -7.74 -36.72 -22.28
N ALA A 5 -8.10 -35.64 -23.00
CA ALA A 5 -7.15 -34.56 -23.19
C ALA A 5 -6.64 -34.14 -21.80
N ALA A 6 -5.32 -34.14 -21.60
CA ALA A 6 -4.73 -33.70 -20.34
C ALA A 6 -5.21 -32.28 -20.06
N VAL A 7 -6.02 -32.10 -19.02
CA VAL A 7 -6.44 -30.76 -18.57
C VAL A 7 -5.18 -30.07 -18.04
N THR A 8 -4.75 -29.02 -18.71
CA THR A 8 -3.62 -28.19 -18.27
C THR A 8 -4.06 -27.39 -17.04
N LEU A 9 -3.25 -27.40 -15.96
CA LEU A 9 -3.56 -26.69 -14.71
C LEU A 9 -3.77 -25.19 -14.96
N PHE A 10 -2.88 -24.58 -15.76
CA PHE A 10 -2.94 -23.16 -16.06
C PHE A 10 -3.89 -22.85 -17.22
N LYS A 11 -4.80 -21.91 -16.99
CA LYS A 11 -5.84 -21.45 -17.91
C LYS A 11 -5.76 -19.92 -17.99
N ARG A 12 -5.17 -19.41 -19.09
CA ARG A 12 -5.02 -17.97 -19.32
C ARG A 12 -6.39 -17.27 -19.31
N GLY A 13 -6.49 -16.17 -18.58
CA GLY A 13 -7.72 -15.39 -18.39
C GLY A 13 -8.67 -15.94 -17.33
N GLU A 14 -8.36 -17.09 -16.71
CA GLU A 14 -9.15 -17.67 -15.61
C GLU A 14 -8.34 -17.69 -14.31
N ASN A 15 -7.26 -18.49 -14.26
CA ASN A 15 -6.42 -18.66 -13.08
C ASN A 15 -5.00 -18.11 -13.24
N CYS A 16 -4.70 -17.51 -14.39
CA CYS A 16 -3.48 -16.77 -14.64
C CYS A 16 -3.72 -15.74 -15.74
N TRP A 17 -3.03 -14.62 -15.66
CA TRP A 17 -3.04 -13.60 -16.70
C TRP A 17 -2.30 -14.05 -17.95
N ASP A 18 -1.11 -14.61 -17.74
CA ASP A 18 -0.24 -15.08 -18.82
C ASP A 18 0.54 -16.32 -18.39
N ILE A 19 1.08 -17.04 -19.37
CA ILE A 19 2.01 -18.15 -19.18
C ILE A 19 3.23 -17.84 -20.04
N ALA A 20 4.35 -17.51 -19.41
CA ALA A 20 5.55 -17.06 -20.08
C ALA A 20 6.70 -18.04 -19.87
N ARG A 21 7.68 -18.05 -20.79
CA ARG A 21 8.85 -18.92 -20.69
C ARG A 21 9.97 -18.19 -19.96
N ALA A 22 10.59 -18.86 -18.99
CA ALA A 22 11.82 -18.41 -18.34
C ALA A 22 12.95 -19.38 -18.73
N ASN A 23 14.09 -18.84 -19.15
CA ASN A 23 15.26 -19.67 -19.43
C ASN A 23 15.88 -20.17 -18.13
N ARG A 24 15.85 -19.33 -17.08
CA ARG A 24 16.28 -19.62 -15.72
C ARG A 24 15.23 -19.12 -14.73
N ALA A 25 14.93 -19.94 -13.73
CA ALA A 25 14.17 -19.55 -12.57
C ALA A 25 14.78 -20.14 -11.29
N ALA A 26 14.78 -19.38 -10.21
CA ALA A 26 15.33 -19.79 -8.92
C ALA A 26 14.45 -19.28 -7.77
N VAL A 27 14.24 -20.13 -6.76
CA VAL A 27 13.61 -19.76 -5.49
C VAL A 27 14.70 -19.38 -4.51
N LEU A 28 14.62 -18.14 -4.02
CA LEU A 28 15.50 -17.55 -3.02
C LEU A 28 14.82 -17.65 -1.66
N VAL A 29 15.46 -18.36 -0.75
CA VAL A 29 14.99 -18.51 0.63
C VAL A 29 15.67 -17.45 1.49
N ASP A 30 14.86 -16.67 2.19
CA ASP A 30 15.23 -15.58 3.09
C ASP A 30 15.87 -14.34 2.45
N GLY A 31 15.91 -13.27 3.25
CA GLY A 31 16.36 -11.95 2.84
C GLY A 31 17.82 -11.92 2.40
N ALA A 32 18.73 -12.65 3.06
CA ALA A 32 20.15 -12.61 2.71
C ALA A 32 20.40 -13.11 1.28
N ASN A 33 19.82 -14.26 0.91
CA ASN A 33 19.96 -14.80 -0.44
C ASN A 33 19.31 -13.88 -1.48
N TYR A 34 18.13 -13.35 -1.18
CA TYR A 34 17.46 -12.40 -2.06
C TYR A 34 18.27 -11.12 -2.26
N PHE A 35 18.69 -10.45 -1.19
CA PHE A 35 19.37 -9.16 -1.27
C PHE A 35 20.75 -9.27 -1.95
N SER A 36 21.47 -10.38 -1.74
CA SER A 36 22.71 -10.66 -2.46
C SER A 36 22.48 -10.83 -3.97
N ALA A 37 21.52 -11.68 -4.35
CA ALA A 37 21.15 -11.90 -5.74
C ALA A 37 20.66 -10.61 -6.41
N LEU A 38 19.80 -9.86 -5.74
CA LEU A 38 19.28 -8.59 -6.20
C LEU A 38 20.40 -7.57 -6.42
N ARG A 39 21.34 -7.42 -5.47
CA ARG A 39 22.49 -6.53 -5.61
C ARG A 39 23.31 -6.88 -6.86
N GLY A 40 23.57 -8.17 -7.08
CA GLY A 40 24.26 -8.66 -8.27
C GLY A 40 23.55 -8.24 -9.57
N ALA A 41 22.23 -8.44 -9.65
CA ALA A 41 21.46 -8.08 -10.83
C ALA A 41 21.39 -6.56 -11.05
N LEU A 42 21.14 -5.76 -10.00
CA LEU A 42 21.06 -4.30 -10.09
C LEU A 42 22.38 -3.68 -10.56
N ARG A 43 23.52 -4.29 -10.21
CA ARG A 43 24.83 -3.85 -10.70
C ARG A 43 24.97 -3.98 -12.20
N SER A 44 24.29 -4.93 -12.83
CA SER A 44 24.37 -5.20 -14.26
C SER A 44 23.35 -4.40 -15.08
N ALA A 45 22.44 -3.67 -14.44
CA ALA A 45 21.42 -2.86 -15.10
C ALA A 45 22.01 -1.77 -16.01
N GLN A 46 21.43 -1.61 -17.20
CA GLN A 46 21.88 -0.68 -18.23
C GLN A 46 20.85 0.39 -18.59
N HIS A 47 19.56 0.05 -18.61
CA HIS A 47 18.52 0.90 -19.18
C HIS A 47 17.47 1.32 -18.16
N SER A 48 16.87 0.36 -17.46
CA SER A 48 15.78 0.61 -16.54
C SER A 48 15.72 -0.36 -15.38
N ILE A 49 15.41 0.16 -14.20
CA ILE A 49 15.08 -0.62 -13.01
C ILE A 49 13.69 -0.18 -12.55
N PHE A 50 12.77 -1.11 -12.36
CA PHE A 50 11.50 -0.89 -11.67
C PHE A 50 11.55 -1.61 -10.33
N ILE A 51 11.25 -0.90 -9.25
CA ILE A 51 11.06 -1.47 -7.92
C ILE A 51 9.64 -1.09 -7.49
N VAL A 52 8.82 -2.11 -7.27
CA VAL A 52 7.42 -2.00 -6.90
C VAL A 52 7.25 -2.74 -5.57
N GLY A 53 6.69 -2.09 -4.56
CA GLY A 53 6.59 -2.66 -3.21
C GLY A 53 5.44 -2.07 -2.39
N TRP A 54 5.02 -2.82 -1.38
CA TRP A 54 4.13 -2.32 -0.35
C TRP A 54 4.81 -1.24 0.49
N ASP A 55 6.11 -1.42 0.72
CA ASP A 55 6.99 -0.44 1.33
C ASP A 55 8.39 -0.48 0.73
N ILE A 56 9.08 0.66 0.74
CA ILE A 56 10.47 0.79 0.30
C ILE A 56 11.19 1.70 1.30
N ASP A 57 12.18 1.18 2.01
CA ASP A 57 13.01 1.96 2.94
C ASP A 57 14.38 2.19 2.33
N SER A 58 14.77 3.46 2.21
CA SER A 58 16.04 3.84 1.57
C SER A 58 17.29 3.36 2.33
N ARG A 59 17.13 2.95 3.59
CA ARG A 59 18.21 2.56 4.50
C ARG A 59 18.37 1.05 4.61
N VAL A 60 17.53 0.25 3.94
CA VAL A 60 17.69 -1.20 3.92
C VAL A 60 19.06 -1.55 3.33
N THR A 61 19.76 -2.48 3.96
CA THR A 61 21.07 -2.94 3.52
C THR A 61 20.93 -4.11 2.57
N LEU A 62 21.54 -4.02 1.38
CA LEU A 62 21.55 -5.08 0.39
C LEU A 62 22.81 -5.95 0.56
N CYS A 63 22.82 -6.84 1.56
CA CYS A 63 23.93 -7.77 1.80
C CYS A 63 23.45 -9.23 1.86
N GLY A 64 24.36 -10.15 1.54
CA GLY A 64 24.16 -11.59 1.67
C GLY A 64 24.58 -12.12 3.05
N GLU A 65 24.80 -13.42 3.12
CA GLU A 65 25.30 -14.11 4.31
C GLU A 65 26.79 -13.85 4.58
N GLU A 66 27.58 -13.66 3.51
CA GLU A 66 29.03 -13.38 3.59
C GLU A 66 29.33 -11.93 4.04
N ASP A 67 30.62 -11.64 4.24
CA ASP A 67 31.13 -10.30 4.57
C ASP A 67 30.66 -9.22 3.58
N GLU A 68 30.77 -7.95 3.98
CA GLU A 68 30.36 -6.80 3.15
C GLU A 68 30.85 -6.93 1.69
N PRO A 69 29.97 -6.76 0.68
CA PRO A 69 30.36 -6.91 -0.73
C PRO A 69 31.53 -6.00 -1.12
N ASP A 70 32.61 -6.60 -1.62
CA ASP A 70 33.80 -5.88 -2.12
C ASP A 70 33.62 -5.40 -3.57
N ASP A 71 32.57 -4.60 -3.81
CA ASP A 71 32.27 -4.02 -5.13
C ASP A 71 32.41 -2.48 -5.18
N GLY A 72 32.84 -1.88 -4.06
CA GLY A 72 33.04 -0.44 -3.93
C GLY A 72 31.75 0.39 -4.09
N LEU A 73 30.58 -0.22 -3.89
CA LEU A 73 29.28 0.46 -3.90
C LEU A 73 28.68 0.50 -2.48
N PRO A 74 27.88 1.54 -2.16
CA PRO A 74 27.23 1.63 -0.86
C PRO A 74 26.36 0.41 -0.52
N LEU A 75 26.21 0.12 0.78
CA LEU A 75 25.39 -0.98 1.28
C LEU A 75 23.89 -0.67 1.30
N GLN A 76 23.54 0.55 1.69
CA GLN A 76 22.16 0.99 1.81
C GLN A 76 21.54 1.23 0.43
N LEU A 77 20.27 0.85 0.25
CA LEU A 77 19.54 0.92 -1.01
C LEU A 77 19.60 2.31 -1.66
N GLY A 78 19.26 3.38 -0.95
CA GLY A 78 19.22 4.74 -1.50
C GLY A 78 20.57 5.20 -2.07
N PRO A 79 21.64 5.20 -1.25
CA PRO A 79 23.00 5.48 -1.72
C PRO A 79 23.48 4.54 -2.84
N PHE A 80 23.12 3.26 -2.78
CA PHE A 80 23.46 2.28 -3.81
C PHE A 80 22.82 2.63 -5.16
N LEU A 81 21.50 2.85 -5.20
CA LEU A 81 20.79 3.25 -6.43
C LEU A 81 21.33 4.57 -7.00
N THR A 82 21.70 5.51 -6.11
CA THR A 82 22.33 6.78 -6.49
C THR A 82 23.67 6.54 -7.18
N ALA A 83 24.54 5.72 -6.60
CA ALA A 83 25.82 5.36 -7.20
C ALA A 83 25.66 4.65 -8.56
N LEU A 84 24.61 3.86 -8.76
CA LEU A 84 24.33 3.20 -10.05
C LEU A 84 24.01 4.22 -11.15
N VAL A 85 23.10 5.18 -10.91
CA VAL A 85 22.73 6.17 -11.93
C VAL A 85 23.81 7.23 -12.16
N GLU A 86 24.67 7.49 -11.18
CA GLU A 86 25.86 8.35 -11.35
C GLU A 86 26.90 7.67 -12.24
N LYS A 87 27.11 6.36 -12.09
CA LYS A 87 28.00 5.57 -12.95
C LYS A 87 27.40 5.33 -14.34
N ARG A 88 26.07 5.34 -14.48
CA ARG A 88 25.34 5.07 -15.73
C ARG A 88 24.30 6.15 -16.03
N PRO A 89 24.68 7.22 -16.75
CA PRO A 89 23.77 8.33 -17.03
C PRO A 89 22.48 7.95 -17.78
N GLU A 90 22.51 6.88 -18.57
CA GLU A 90 21.36 6.36 -19.34
C GLU A 90 20.39 5.51 -18.50
N LEU A 91 20.82 5.04 -17.32
CA LEU A 91 20.00 4.21 -16.44
C LEU A 91 18.92 5.07 -15.77
N THR A 92 17.66 4.67 -15.90
CA THR A 92 16.53 5.28 -15.16
C THR A 92 15.94 4.31 -14.16
N ILE A 93 15.70 4.75 -12.93
CA ILE A 93 15.15 3.93 -11.85
C ILE A 93 13.76 4.43 -11.48
N TYR A 94 12.80 3.53 -11.37
CA TYR A 94 11.39 3.81 -11.09
C TYR A 94 11.00 3.12 -9.78
N LEU A 95 10.67 3.89 -8.76
CA LEU A 95 10.26 3.41 -7.43
C LEU A 95 8.77 3.65 -7.25
N LEU A 96 7.96 2.58 -7.20
CA LEU A 96 6.52 2.64 -6.95
C LEU A 96 6.22 2.06 -5.57
N LEU A 97 5.73 2.90 -4.68
CA LEU A 97 5.42 2.59 -3.28
C LEU A 97 3.94 2.88 -3.03
N TRP A 98 3.26 2.11 -2.19
CA TRP A 98 1.88 2.40 -1.79
C TRP A 98 1.72 3.74 -1.03
N ASP A 99 0.72 4.57 -1.39
CA ASP A 99 0.31 5.77 -0.62
C ASP A 99 -0.47 5.34 0.63
N TYR A 100 0.25 5.24 1.76
CA TYR A 100 -0.17 4.58 2.99
C TYR A 100 -1.42 5.18 3.67
N SER A 101 -2.09 4.34 4.48
CA SER A 101 -3.02 4.82 5.51
C SER A 101 -2.25 5.24 6.78
N VAL A 102 -2.69 6.32 7.46
CA VAL A 102 -2.06 6.88 8.68
C VAL A 102 -1.80 5.82 9.79
N ILE A 103 -2.50 4.68 9.73
CA ILE A 103 -2.38 3.56 10.69
C ILE A 103 -0.99 2.92 10.66
N TYR A 104 -0.30 2.88 9.51
CA TYR A 104 1.02 2.25 9.36
C TYR A 104 2.20 3.24 9.46
N ALA A 105 1.95 4.47 9.90
CA ALA A 105 2.95 5.54 9.88
C ALA A 105 4.15 5.31 10.85
N LEU A 106 4.01 4.43 11.84
CA LEU A 106 5.05 4.14 12.83
C LEU A 106 5.99 2.98 12.42
N GLU A 107 5.61 2.18 11.42
CA GLU A 107 6.37 1.00 10.97
C GLU A 107 7.24 1.29 9.73
N ARG A 108 7.21 2.53 9.24
CA ARG A 108 7.78 2.93 7.96
C ARG A 108 8.75 4.10 8.08
N GLU A 109 9.58 4.28 7.07
CA GLU A 109 10.42 5.47 6.94
C GLU A 109 9.53 6.74 6.98
N PRO A 110 9.81 7.72 7.86
CA PRO A 110 9.06 8.96 7.88
C PRO A 110 9.22 9.71 6.56
N VAL A 111 8.14 9.83 5.81
CA VAL A 111 8.03 10.62 4.56
C VAL A 111 8.95 10.09 3.43
N PRO A 112 8.73 8.85 2.93
CA PRO A 112 9.61 8.19 1.95
C PRO A 112 9.80 9.01 0.67
N SER A 113 8.72 9.66 0.21
CA SER A 113 8.76 10.54 -0.95
C SER A 113 9.64 11.77 -0.77
N LEU A 114 9.83 12.30 0.45
CA LEU A 114 10.73 13.45 0.65
C LEU A 114 12.20 13.02 0.69
N ASN A 115 12.54 11.89 1.32
CA ASN A 115 13.93 11.44 1.38
C ASN A 115 14.41 10.86 0.04
N LEU A 116 13.56 10.10 -0.65
CA LEU A 116 13.89 9.49 -1.94
C LEU A 116 13.75 10.43 -3.14
N ASP A 117 13.02 11.55 -3.07
CA ASP A 117 12.84 12.48 -4.21
C ASP A 117 13.74 13.73 -4.11
N TRP A 118 14.09 14.19 -2.89
CA TRP A 118 14.94 15.39 -2.71
C TRP A 118 16.45 15.13 -2.67
N LYS A 119 16.87 13.91 -2.31
CA LYS A 119 18.30 13.55 -2.18
C LYS A 119 18.83 12.70 -3.33
N THR A 120 17.96 12.27 -4.25
CA THR A 120 18.35 11.37 -5.33
C THR A 120 18.52 12.11 -6.66
N PRO A 121 19.34 11.57 -7.59
CA PRO A 121 19.47 12.12 -8.94
C PRO A 121 18.15 12.07 -9.71
N ARG A 122 17.99 12.95 -10.71
CA ARG A 122 16.78 13.06 -11.54
C ARG A 122 16.39 11.77 -12.29
N GLN A 123 17.33 10.84 -12.45
CA GLN A 123 17.08 9.53 -13.03
C GLN A 123 16.31 8.59 -12.10
N ILE A 124 16.27 8.86 -10.79
CA ILE A 124 15.47 8.10 -9.83
C ILE A 124 14.11 8.80 -9.70
N LYS A 125 13.06 8.12 -10.15
CA LYS A 125 11.69 8.63 -10.16
C LYS A 125 10.87 7.88 -9.12
N VAL A 126 10.32 8.59 -8.15
CA VAL A 126 9.49 8.01 -7.09
C VAL A 126 8.01 8.32 -7.34
N CYS A 127 7.15 7.34 -7.17
CA CYS A 127 5.69 7.48 -7.25
C CYS A 127 5.03 6.82 -6.03
N LEU A 128 4.07 7.53 -5.42
CA LEU A 128 3.18 6.96 -4.42
C LEU A 128 1.89 6.51 -5.10
N ASP A 129 1.59 5.23 -5.05
CA ASP A 129 0.40 4.63 -5.63
C ASP A 129 -0.82 4.90 -4.74
N ASP A 130 -1.67 5.84 -5.19
CA ASP A 130 -2.87 6.29 -4.50
C ASP A 130 -4.16 6.00 -5.30
N ILE A 131 -4.11 5.07 -6.27
CA ILE A 131 -5.26 4.77 -7.14
C ILE A 131 -6.19 3.70 -6.57
N LEU A 132 -5.74 2.97 -5.55
CA LEU A 132 -6.46 1.85 -4.98
C LEU A 132 -7.70 2.30 -4.18
N PRO A 133 -8.76 1.46 -4.16
CA PRO A 133 -9.94 1.76 -3.37
C PRO A 133 -9.63 1.77 -1.87
N LEU A 134 -10.49 2.45 -1.11
CA LEU A 134 -10.33 2.57 0.34
C LEU A 134 -10.22 1.18 1.00
N GLY A 135 -9.19 1.02 1.84
CA GLY A 135 -8.92 -0.23 2.55
C GLY A 135 -7.99 -1.19 1.80
N GLY A 136 -7.87 -1.05 0.47
CA GLY A 136 -6.95 -1.85 -0.33
C GLY A 136 -5.52 -1.33 -0.27
N SER A 137 -4.58 -2.26 -0.34
CA SER A 137 -3.15 -1.98 -0.36
C SER A 137 -2.49 -2.42 -1.66
N HIS A 138 -1.43 -1.69 -2.04
CA HIS A 138 -0.56 -2.16 -3.10
C HIS A 138 0.44 -3.14 -2.49
N HIS A 139 0.26 -4.44 -2.74
CA HIS A 139 0.97 -5.47 -2.00
C HIS A 139 1.94 -6.33 -2.84
N GLN A 140 2.09 -6.01 -4.14
CA GLN A 140 3.07 -6.65 -5.02
C GLN A 140 4.49 -6.23 -4.62
N LYS A 141 5.41 -7.20 -4.53
CA LYS A 141 6.85 -6.96 -4.39
C LYS A 141 7.56 -7.46 -5.63
N ILE A 142 7.84 -6.55 -6.56
CA ILE A 142 8.42 -6.90 -7.87
C ILE A 142 9.58 -5.97 -8.17
N VAL A 143 10.72 -6.55 -8.54
CA VAL A 143 11.83 -5.80 -9.14
C VAL A 143 12.04 -6.27 -10.57
N VAL A 144 12.08 -5.36 -11.55
CA VAL A 144 12.37 -5.69 -12.95
C VAL A 144 13.58 -4.90 -13.41
N ILE A 145 14.54 -5.60 -14.03
CA ILE A 145 15.81 -5.05 -14.50
C ILE A 145 15.88 -5.27 -16.01
N ASP A 146 15.87 -4.18 -16.77
CA ASP A 146 15.99 -4.13 -18.23
C ASP A 146 15.02 -5.01 -19.02
N ASP A 147 13.85 -5.36 -18.45
CA ASP A 147 12.93 -6.39 -19.00
C ASP A 147 13.58 -7.77 -19.22
N ALA A 148 14.74 -8.02 -18.59
CA ALA A 148 15.58 -9.19 -18.82
C ALA A 148 15.58 -10.13 -17.61
N VAL A 149 15.60 -9.59 -16.40
CA VAL A 149 15.50 -10.32 -15.13
C VAL A 149 14.47 -9.66 -14.23
N ALA A 150 13.70 -10.47 -13.49
CA ALA A 150 12.74 -9.99 -12.52
C ALA A 150 12.75 -10.84 -11.24
N PHE A 151 12.41 -10.19 -10.13
CA PHE A 151 12.17 -10.80 -8.83
C PHE A 151 10.70 -10.60 -8.46
N CYS A 152 9.99 -11.65 -8.01
CA CYS A 152 8.57 -11.59 -7.62
C CYS A 152 8.26 -12.60 -6.49
N GLY A 153 7.55 -12.16 -5.44
CA GLY A 153 7.47 -12.91 -4.19
C GLY A 153 7.05 -12.09 -2.97
N GLY A 154 7.45 -12.52 -1.78
CA GLY A 154 7.00 -11.99 -0.48
C GLY A 154 7.85 -10.86 0.11
N ILE A 155 9.11 -10.72 -0.33
CA ILE A 155 10.07 -9.83 0.34
C ILE A 155 10.03 -8.41 -0.23
N ASP A 156 9.63 -7.44 0.59
CA ASP A 156 9.73 -6.00 0.32
C ASP A 156 11.17 -5.47 0.52
N LEU A 157 11.54 -4.39 -0.19
CA LEU A 157 12.81 -3.68 0.03
C LEU A 157 12.69 -2.69 1.20
N THR A 158 12.44 -3.22 2.39
CA THR A 158 12.26 -2.44 3.62
C THR A 158 12.98 -3.11 4.80
N ILE A 159 12.96 -2.46 5.96
CA ILE A 159 13.68 -2.89 7.17
C ILE A 159 13.11 -4.19 7.75
N ARG A 160 13.92 -4.91 8.53
CA ARG A 160 13.52 -6.14 9.25
C ARG A 160 13.07 -7.31 8.36
N ARG A 161 13.64 -7.40 7.14
CA ARG A 161 13.43 -8.52 6.20
C ARG A 161 14.69 -9.35 5.97
N TRP A 162 15.84 -8.91 6.50
CA TRP A 162 17.10 -9.62 6.32
C TRP A 162 17.18 -10.77 7.34
N ASP A 163 17.44 -11.97 6.86
CA ASP A 163 17.81 -13.13 7.68
C ASP A 163 18.53 -14.15 6.78
N THR A 164 19.15 -15.13 7.41
CA THR A 164 19.74 -16.31 6.76
C THR A 164 18.90 -17.54 7.10
N SER A 165 19.02 -18.60 6.30
CA SER A 165 18.40 -19.90 6.59
C SER A 165 18.87 -20.52 7.91
N ALA A 166 19.89 -19.98 8.58
CA ALA A 166 20.26 -20.41 9.93
C ALA A 166 19.23 -19.96 10.99
N HIS A 167 18.59 -18.80 10.78
CA HIS A 167 17.65 -18.16 11.72
C HIS A 167 18.18 -18.04 13.15
N GLU A 168 19.50 -17.87 13.32
CA GLU A 168 20.14 -17.77 14.64
C GLU A 168 19.44 -16.71 15.50
N PRO A 169 18.87 -17.04 16.69
CA PRO A 169 18.02 -16.13 17.47
C PRO A 169 18.64 -14.77 17.78
N ASP A 170 19.96 -14.73 17.98
CA ASP A 170 20.73 -13.55 18.39
C ASP A 170 21.69 -13.04 17.30
N ASP A 171 21.40 -13.29 16.02
CA ASP A 171 22.24 -12.80 14.92
C ASP A 171 22.43 -11.27 14.98
N GLU A 172 23.66 -10.83 15.24
CA GLU A 172 23.99 -9.41 15.42
C GLU A 172 23.72 -8.57 14.17
N ARG A 173 23.64 -9.20 12.99
CA ARG A 173 23.33 -8.56 11.69
C ARG A 173 21.85 -8.22 11.57
N ARG A 174 20.95 -8.87 12.31
CA ARG A 174 19.51 -8.58 12.34
C ARG A 174 19.19 -7.35 13.18
N ARG A 175 19.61 -6.19 12.68
CA ARG A 175 19.31 -4.86 13.24
C ARG A 175 18.65 -3.95 12.23
N ASP A 176 17.68 -3.17 12.68
CA ASP A 176 17.10 -2.12 11.85
C ASP A 176 18.01 -0.86 11.81
N PRO A 177 17.74 0.14 10.95
CA PRO A 177 18.55 1.35 10.88
C PRO A 177 18.60 2.18 12.17
N GLY A 178 17.73 1.92 13.14
CA GLY A 178 17.77 2.49 14.48
C GLY A 178 18.70 1.75 15.44
N GLY A 179 19.26 0.61 15.04
CA GLY A 179 20.13 -0.26 15.84
C GLY A 179 19.37 -1.33 16.64
N GLU A 180 18.03 -1.35 16.54
CA GLU A 180 17.19 -2.29 17.27
C GLU A 180 17.22 -3.67 16.63
N SER A 181 17.46 -4.69 17.44
CA SER A 181 17.38 -6.09 17.00
C SER A 181 15.92 -6.49 16.76
N TYR A 182 15.69 -7.42 15.83
CA TYR A 182 14.37 -8.00 15.57
C TYR A 182 14.40 -9.53 15.66
N ALA A 183 13.25 -10.20 15.60
CA ALA A 183 13.14 -11.67 15.64
C ALA A 183 13.55 -12.30 14.29
N PRO A 184 13.91 -13.61 14.24
CA PRO A 184 14.19 -14.29 12.99
C PRO A 184 13.02 -14.18 12.01
N PHE A 185 13.31 -14.11 10.71
CA PHE A 185 12.35 -13.79 9.67
C PHE A 185 12.54 -14.70 8.47
N HIS A 186 11.49 -15.44 8.12
CA HIS A 186 11.48 -16.38 7.01
C HIS A 186 10.52 -15.92 5.91
N ASP A 187 11.02 -15.85 4.67
CA ASP A 187 10.24 -15.44 3.51
C ASP A 187 10.90 -15.87 2.21
N LEU A 188 10.20 -15.77 1.08
CA LEU A 188 10.63 -16.28 -0.20
C LEU A 188 10.51 -15.25 -1.33
N GLN A 189 11.42 -15.36 -2.28
CA GLN A 189 11.41 -14.60 -3.53
C GLN A 189 11.70 -15.53 -4.70
N MET A 190 11.13 -15.29 -5.88
CA MET A 190 11.53 -16.00 -7.10
C MET A 190 12.22 -15.05 -8.08
N CYS A 191 13.40 -15.43 -8.55
CA CYS A 191 14.12 -14.77 -9.63
C CYS A 191 13.83 -15.49 -10.95
N VAL A 192 13.47 -14.75 -11.99
CA VAL A 192 13.14 -15.27 -13.34
C VAL A 192 13.77 -14.40 -14.41
N ASP A 193 14.09 -15.00 -15.56
CA ASP A 193 14.54 -14.26 -16.74
C ASP A 193 13.62 -14.47 -17.96
N GLY A 194 14.06 -13.96 -19.11
CA GLY A 194 13.43 -14.24 -20.41
C GLY A 194 12.07 -13.56 -20.58
N ASP A 195 11.15 -14.25 -21.25
CA ASP A 195 9.82 -13.71 -21.54
C ASP A 195 9.00 -13.48 -20.26
N CYS A 196 9.25 -14.29 -19.21
CA CYS A 196 8.63 -14.10 -17.91
C CYS A 196 9.01 -12.76 -17.26
N ALA A 197 10.30 -12.41 -17.28
CA ALA A 197 10.76 -11.11 -16.78
C ALA A 197 10.18 -9.95 -17.59
N ALA A 198 10.11 -10.08 -18.92
CA ALA A 198 9.50 -9.07 -19.78
C ALA A 198 8.00 -8.87 -19.50
N LYS A 199 7.28 -9.95 -19.16
CA LYS A 199 5.86 -9.90 -18.78
C LYS A 199 5.63 -9.27 -17.42
N LEU A 200 6.49 -9.55 -16.44
CA LEU A 200 6.49 -8.80 -15.19
C LEU A 200 6.80 -7.31 -15.44
N GLY A 201 7.70 -7.01 -16.38
CA GLY A 201 7.96 -5.65 -16.88
C GLY A 201 6.71 -4.96 -17.44
N GLU A 202 5.91 -5.67 -18.23
CA GLU A 202 4.63 -5.19 -18.76
C GLU A 202 3.66 -4.86 -17.61
N LEU A 203 3.54 -5.74 -16.62
CA LEU A 203 2.69 -5.55 -15.44
C LEU A 203 3.10 -4.30 -14.63
N VAL A 204 4.38 -4.17 -14.28
CA VAL A 204 4.87 -3.04 -13.48
C VAL A 204 4.75 -1.70 -14.23
N ARG A 205 4.99 -1.69 -15.54
CA ARG A 205 4.80 -0.48 -16.37
C ARG A 205 3.35 -0.06 -16.49
N ALA A 206 2.43 -1.02 -16.67
CA ALA A 206 1.01 -0.71 -16.73
C ALA A 206 0.55 -0.05 -15.42
N ARG A 207 1.01 -0.57 -14.29
CA ARG A 207 0.73 0.02 -12.98
C ARG A 207 1.36 1.39 -12.78
N TRP A 208 2.65 1.53 -13.12
CA TRP A 208 3.34 2.82 -13.10
C TRP A 208 2.59 3.86 -13.93
N HIS A 209 2.11 3.49 -15.11
CA HIS A 209 1.31 4.37 -15.96
C HIS A 209 0.01 4.81 -15.26
N ALA A 210 -0.70 3.88 -14.62
CA ALA A 210 -1.94 4.17 -13.91
C ALA A 210 -1.72 5.12 -12.71
N ALA A 211 -0.68 4.91 -11.91
CA ALA A 211 -0.38 5.73 -10.73
C ALA A 211 0.26 7.08 -11.09
N ALA A 212 1.32 7.06 -11.91
CA ALA A 212 2.14 8.23 -12.22
C ALA A 212 1.63 9.06 -13.43
N CYS A 213 0.63 8.57 -14.18
CA CYS A 213 0.17 9.16 -15.44
C CYS A 213 1.31 9.36 -16.46
N HIS A 214 2.29 8.47 -16.47
CA HIS A 214 3.47 8.53 -17.31
C HIS A 214 3.73 7.15 -17.93
N ALA A 215 3.64 7.04 -19.25
CA ALA A 215 4.00 5.82 -19.95
C ALA A 215 5.52 5.71 -20.06
N VAL A 216 6.04 4.50 -19.82
CA VAL A 216 7.46 4.15 -20.02
C VAL A 216 7.50 3.06 -21.08
N SER A 217 8.44 3.15 -22.02
CA SER A 217 8.60 2.13 -23.08
C SER A 217 9.32 0.90 -22.52
N ALA A 218 9.02 -0.28 -23.07
CA ALA A 218 9.79 -1.49 -22.79
C ALA A 218 11.19 -1.40 -23.40
N VAL A 219 12.16 -2.09 -22.81
CA VAL A 219 13.49 -2.28 -23.40
C VAL A 219 13.36 -3.26 -24.57
N PRO A 220 13.77 -2.88 -25.79
CA PRO A 220 13.72 -3.77 -26.95
C PRO A 220 14.56 -5.04 -26.72
N PRO A 221 14.11 -6.24 -27.14
CA PRO A 221 14.84 -7.49 -26.91
C PRO A 221 16.31 -7.47 -27.34
N GLU A 222 16.63 -6.78 -28.43
CA GLU A 222 18.00 -6.65 -28.96
C GLU A 222 18.93 -5.77 -28.11
N GLN A 223 18.37 -5.00 -27.17
CA GLN A 223 19.10 -4.15 -26.21
C GLN A 223 19.19 -4.79 -24.83
N ARG A 224 18.54 -5.93 -24.61
CA ARG A 224 18.56 -6.60 -23.30
C ARG A 224 19.90 -7.31 -23.10
N GLY A 225 20.60 -6.93 -22.05
CA GLY A 225 21.73 -7.70 -21.54
C GLY A 225 21.28 -8.95 -20.77
N ASP A 226 22.22 -9.60 -20.09
CA ASP A 226 21.94 -10.67 -19.13
C ASP A 226 22.30 -10.20 -17.71
N PRO A 227 21.37 -9.53 -16.99
CA PRO A 227 21.60 -9.11 -15.61
C PRO A 227 21.35 -10.25 -14.59
N TRP A 228 21.37 -11.52 -15.02
CA TRP A 228 21.23 -12.64 -14.07
C TRP A 228 22.40 -12.64 -13.07
N PRO A 229 22.16 -12.85 -11.76
CA PRO A 229 23.24 -12.86 -10.78
C PRO A 229 24.16 -14.07 -11.00
N ASP A 230 25.46 -13.83 -11.20
CA ASP A 230 26.44 -14.90 -11.51
C ASP A 230 26.48 -16.03 -10.48
N ALA A 231 26.32 -15.71 -9.20
CA ALA A 231 26.34 -16.68 -8.11
C ALA A 231 25.03 -17.46 -7.96
N LEU A 232 23.94 -17.01 -8.60
CA LEU A 232 22.62 -17.62 -8.45
C LEU A 232 22.46 -18.81 -9.39
N LYS A 233 22.40 -20.01 -8.81
CA LYS A 233 22.11 -21.24 -9.54
C LYS A 233 20.60 -21.35 -9.80
N PRO A 234 20.17 -21.62 -11.05
CA PRO A 234 18.75 -21.84 -11.34
C PRO A 234 18.26 -23.19 -10.80
N ASP A 235 17.09 -23.19 -10.16
CA ASP A 235 16.37 -24.43 -9.81
C ASP A 235 15.64 -25.01 -11.03
N PHE A 236 15.21 -24.14 -11.95
CA PHE A 236 14.57 -24.53 -13.19
C PHE A 236 15.30 -23.91 -14.38
N SER A 237 15.46 -24.72 -15.43
CA SER A 237 15.88 -24.26 -16.75
C SER A 237 14.74 -24.46 -17.74
N ASP A 238 14.53 -23.47 -18.59
CA ASP A 238 13.64 -23.55 -19.75
C ASP A 238 12.17 -23.93 -19.40
N THR A 239 11.61 -23.27 -18.39
CA THR A 239 10.32 -23.60 -17.79
C THR A 239 9.21 -22.62 -18.17
N LYS A 240 7.96 -23.08 -18.17
CA LYS A 240 6.77 -22.23 -18.29
C LYS A 240 6.32 -21.78 -16.91
N ILE A 241 6.16 -20.48 -16.75
CA ILE A 241 5.70 -19.85 -15.51
C ILE A 241 4.37 -19.17 -15.78
N ALA A 242 3.34 -19.54 -15.03
CA ALA A 242 2.08 -18.83 -14.99
C ALA A 242 2.21 -17.62 -14.07
N ILE A 243 1.70 -16.47 -14.52
CA ILE A 243 1.65 -15.23 -13.74
C ILE A 243 0.18 -14.99 -13.38
N ALA A 244 -0.15 -14.99 -12.10
CA ALA A 244 -1.50 -14.76 -11.59
C ALA A 244 -1.55 -13.49 -10.75
N ARG A 245 -2.68 -12.78 -10.80
CA ARG A 245 -2.85 -11.49 -10.12
C ARG A 245 -4.13 -11.46 -9.30
N THR A 246 -4.10 -10.64 -8.26
CA THR A 246 -5.30 -10.05 -7.67
C THR A 246 -5.25 -8.57 -7.98
N ILE A 247 -6.33 -8.02 -8.52
CA ILE A 247 -6.48 -6.57 -8.73
C ILE A 247 -7.92 -6.23 -8.33
N PRO A 248 -8.15 -5.31 -7.37
CA PRO A 248 -9.50 -4.90 -7.03
C PRO A 248 -10.13 -4.17 -8.23
N ALA A 249 -11.46 -4.04 -8.22
CA ALA A 249 -12.12 -3.14 -9.17
C ALA A 249 -11.62 -1.69 -8.98
N ILE A 250 -11.11 -1.08 -10.06
CA ILE A 250 -10.60 0.30 -10.07
C ILE A 250 -11.33 1.08 -11.17
N GLY A 251 -12.19 2.03 -10.76
CA GLY A 251 -12.97 2.80 -11.72
C GLY A 251 -13.97 1.92 -12.48
N ASP A 252 -13.82 1.83 -13.80
CA ASP A 252 -14.64 0.98 -14.68
C ASP A 252 -13.96 -0.37 -15.01
N GLU A 253 -12.71 -0.58 -14.56
CA GLU A 253 -12.00 -1.84 -14.76
C GLU A 253 -12.52 -2.90 -13.78
N PRO A 254 -12.84 -4.12 -14.26
CA PRO A 254 -13.36 -5.19 -13.42
C PRO A 254 -12.30 -5.71 -12.43
N GLU A 255 -12.76 -6.33 -11.35
CA GLU A 255 -11.86 -7.05 -10.45
C GLU A 255 -11.23 -8.25 -11.14
N VAL A 256 -10.02 -8.59 -10.72
CA VAL A 256 -9.22 -9.74 -11.16
C VAL A 256 -8.96 -10.62 -9.95
N ARG A 257 -9.37 -11.89 -10.02
CA ARG A 257 -9.25 -12.90 -8.95
C ARG A 257 -8.55 -14.17 -9.45
N GLU A 258 -7.52 -14.00 -10.29
CA GLU A 258 -6.79 -15.12 -10.92
C GLU A 258 -6.09 -15.98 -9.85
N ILE A 259 -5.55 -15.34 -8.80
CA ILE A 259 -4.85 -16.02 -7.69
C ILE A 259 -5.78 -16.94 -6.89
N GLU A 260 -6.99 -16.47 -6.55
CA GLU A 260 -7.96 -17.31 -5.84
C GLU A 260 -8.34 -18.53 -6.69
N ALA A 261 -8.61 -18.30 -7.98
CA ALA A 261 -8.90 -19.39 -8.92
C ALA A 261 -7.72 -20.36 -9.04
N LEU A 262 -6.48 -19.86 -9.03
CA LEU A 262 -5.27 -20.69 -9.07
C LEU A 262 -5.14 -21.58 -7.83
N TYR A 263 -5.33 -21.02 -6.64
CA TYR A 263 -5.33 -21.81 -5.40
C TYR A 263 -6.38 -22.92 -5.44
N ILE A 264 -7.62 -22.59 -5.82
CA ILE A 264 -8.72 -23.57 -5.89
C ILE A 264 -8.41 -24.67 -6.92
N ASP A 265 -7.91 -24.31 -8.11
CA ASP A 265 -7.53 -25.27 -9.14
C ASP A 265 -6.36 -26.16 -8.68
N MET A 266 -5.34 -25.61 -8.02
CA MET A 266 -4.23 -26.39 -7.44
C MET A 266 -4.73 -27.39 -6.39
N ILE A 267 -5.55 -26.93 -5.44
CA ILE A 267 -6.18 -27.78 -4.41
C ILE A 267 -7.00 -28.89 -5.07
N GLY A 268 -7.76 -28.57 -6.11
CA GLY A 268 -8.56 -29.54 -6.86
C GLY A 268 -7.75 -30.68 -7.49
N THR A 269 -6.45 -30.47 -7.73
CA THR A 269 -5.53 -31.49 -8.28
C THR A 269 -4.81 -32.33 -7.24
N ALA A 270 -4.85 -31.97 -5.95
CA ALA A 270 -4.05 -32.57 -4.88
C ALA A 270 -4.48 -34.00 -4.55
N GLU A 271 -3.57 -34.96 -4.57
CA GLU A 271 -3.84 -36.39 -4.37
C GLU A 271 -3.21 -36.94 -3.10
N GLN A 272 -2.00 -36.49 -2.73
CA GLN A 272 -1.22 -37.06 -1.62
C GLN A 272 -0.89 -36.03 -0.54
N PHE A 273 -0.40 -34.85 -0.91
CA PHE A 273 -0.13 -33.80 0.07
C PHE A 273 -0.22 -32.38 -0.50
N ILE A 274 -0.46 -31.43 0.41
CA ILE A 274 -0.30 -30.00 0.17
C ILE A 274 0.62 -29.42 1.27
N TYR A 275 1.72 -28.80 0.85
CA TYR A 275 2.62 -28.06 1.72
C TYR A 275 2.41 -26.55 1.53
N ILE A 276 2.13 -25.83 2.61
CA ILE A 276 1.76 -24.41 2.59
C ILE A 276 2.61 -23.67 3.60
N GLU A 277 3.30 -22.62 3.16
CA GLU A 277 3.88 -21.62 4.05
C GLU A 277 3.12 -20.31 3.83
N ASN A 278 2.44 -19.80 4.87
CA ASN A 278 1.67 -18.58 4.72
C ASN A 278 1.60 -17.75 5.98
N GLN A 279 1.81 -16.44 5.83
CA GLN A 279 1.68 -15.47 6.91
C GLN A 279 0.27 -15.46 7.51
N PHE A 280 -0.79 -15.47 6.69
CA PHE A 280 -2.17 -15.37 7.20
C PHE A 280 -3.05 -16.49 6.68
N LEU A 281 -3.88 -17.03 7.58
CA LEU A 281 -4.84 -18.11 7.29
C LEU A 281 -6.23 -17.65 7.70
N THR A 282 -6.95 -16.93 6.84
CA THR A 282 -8.27 -16.36 7.17
C THR A 282 -9.28 -16.44 6.02
N SER A 283 -8.88 -16.98 4.87
CA SER A 283 -9.75 -17.08 3.68
C SER A 283 -10.76 -18.23 3.80
N ASP A 284 -12.04 -17.90 3.78
CA ASP A 284 -13.13 -18.87 3.88
C ASP A 284 -13.24 -19.73 2.60
N SER A 285 -13.01 -19.13 1.42
CA SER A 285 -13.07 -19.85 0.14
C SER A 285 -11.97 -20.91 0.03
N ILE A 286 -10.75 -20.58 0.45
CA ILE A 286 -9.63 -21.52 0.44
C ILE A 286 -9.79 -22.61 1.50
N ALA A 287 -10.20 -22.27 2.73
CA ALA A 287 -10.49 -23.25 3.78
C ALA A 287 -11.54 -24.27 3.34
N SER A 288 -12.64 -23.78 2.73
CA SER A 288 -13.72 -24.62 2.23
C SER A 288 -13.26 -25.54 1.09
N SER A 289 -12.46 -25.03 0.15
CA SER A 289 -11.91 -25.82 -0.95
C SER A 289 -10.98 -26.93 -0.45
N LEU A 290 -10.10 -26.63 0.51
CA LEU A 290 -9.22 -27.63 1.14
C LEU A 290 -10.02 -28.71 1.88
N ALA A 291 -10.97 -28.30 2.73
CA ALA A 291 -11.81 -29.23 3.48
C ALA A 291 -12.61 -30.15 2.55
N GLN A 292 -13.18 -29.61 1.47
CA GLN A 292 -13.88 -30.39 0.46
C GLN A 292 -12.94 -31.40 -0.23
N ARG A 293 -11.72 -30.99 -0.56
CA ARG A 293 -10.76 -31.88 -1.21
C ARG A 293 -10.32 -33.02 -0.28
N LEU A 294 -10.04 -32.71 0.98
CA LEU A 294 -9.71 -33.70 2.01
C LEU A 294 -10.83 -34.73 2.22
N GLN A 295 -12.09 -34.30 2.20
CA GLN A 295 -13.23 -35.22 2.24
C GLN A 295 -13.29 -36.15 1.01
N GLN A 296 -12.85 -35.68 -0.17
CA GLN A 296 -12.81 -36.48 -1.40
C GLN A 296 -11.59 -37.42 -1.45
N LYS A 297 -10.51 -37.07 -0.75
CA LYS A 297 -9.22 -37.77 -0.74
C LYS A 297 -8.78 -38.03 0.70
N PRO A 298 -9.24 -39.14 1.32
CA PRO A 298 -8.96 -39.40 2.74
C PRO A 298 -7.48 -39.63 3.09
N GLU A 299 -6.63 -39.91 2.09
CA GLU A 299 -5.18 -40.08 2.24
C GLU A 299 -4.41 -38.77 2.01
N LEU A 300 -5.08 -37.69 1.60
CA LEU A 300 -4.46 -36.39 1.36
C LEU A 300 -4.07 -35.76 2.69
N GLU A 301 -2.83 -35.28 2.78
CA GLU A 301 -2.32 -34.57 3.95
C GLU A 301 -2.12 -33.07 3.67
N VAL A 302 -2.30 -32.22 4.66
CA VAL A 302 -2.01 -30.78 4.54
C VAL A 302 -1.13 -30.32 5.70
N LEU A 303 0.04 -29.76 5.36
CA LEU A 303 0.95 -29.14 6.32
C LEU A 303 0.98 -27.63 6.10
N PHE A 304 0.59 -26.89 7.12
CA PHE A 304 0.72 -25.44 7.20
C PHE A 304 1.91 -25.05 8.07
N VAL A 305 2.73 -24.13 7.57
CA VAL A 305 3.77 -23.41 8.30
C VAL A 305 3.38 -21.93 8.32
N SER A 306 3.18 -21.37 9.51
CA SER A 306 2.59 -20.03 9.71
C SER A 306 3.26 -19.36 10.93
N PRO A 307 3.24 -18.02 11.09
CA PRO A 307 3.86 -17.39 12.24
C PRO A 307 3.07 -17.70 13.53
N GLU A 308 3.78 -17.86 14.65
CA GLU A 308 3.16 -18.10 15.97
C GLU A 308 2.18 -16.97 16.33
N ASP A 309 2.67 -15.73 16.23
CA ASP A 309 1.92 -14.50 16.47
C ASP A 309 2.29 -13.42 15.45
N HIS A 310 1.50 -12.35 15.39
CA HIS A 310 1.71 -11.23 14.47
C HIS A 310 2.24 -9.99 15.20
N PRO A 311 3.11 -9.18 14.55
CA PRO A 311 3.50 -7.90 15.11
C PRO A 311 2.28 -6.97 15.19
N GLY A 312 2.10 -6.31 16.34
CA GLY A 312 1.05 -5.30 16.53
C GLY A 312 -0.25 -5.84 17.15
N TRP A 313 -0.75 -5.11 18.16
CA TRP A 313 -1.88 -5.55 19.00
C TRP A 313 -3.18 -5.83 18.22
N LEU A 314 -3.50 -4.99 17.22
CA LEU A 314 -4.75 -5.13 16.46
C LEU A 314 -4.68 -6.26 15.44
N GLU A 315 -3.53 -6.41 14.78
CA GLU A 315 -3.26 -7.46 13.80
C GLU A 315 -3.25 -8.83 14.46
N ALA A 316 -2.48 -8.99 15.55
CA ALA A 316 -2.45 -10.21 16.37
C ALA A 316 -3.86 -10.67 16.77
N ARG A 317 -4.70 -9.76 17.26
CA ARG A 317 -6.05 -10.12 17.71
C ARG A 317 -7.00 -10.47 16.56
N SER A 318 -6.91 -9.77 15.44
CA SER A 318 -7.83 -9.94 14.30
C SER A 318 -7.47 -11.16 13.44
N MET A 319 -6.17 -11.35 13.18
CA MET A 319 -5.64 -12.44 12.37
C MET A 319 -5.68 -13.77 13.12
N LYS A 320 -5.39 -13.78 14.43
CA LYS A 320 -5.56 -14.99 15.28
C LYS A 320 -7.00 -15.49 15.30
N ALA A 321 -7.98 -14.58 15.41
CA ALA A 321 -9.38 -14.96 15.35
C ALA A 321 -9.76 -15.54 13.98
N GLY A 322 -9.23 -14.97 12.89
CA GLY A 322 -9.40 -15.52 11.55
C GLY A 322 -8.79 -16.91 11.38
N ARG A 323 -7.56 -17.13 11.89
CA ARG A 323 -6.87 -18.42 11.91
C ARG A 323 -7.66 -19.50 12.62
N ILE A 324 -8.23 -19.19 13.78
CA ILE A 324 -9.06 -20.15 14.51
C ILE A 324 -10.30 -20.54 13.69
N ARG A 325 -10.97 -19.59 13.03
CA ARG A 325 -12.11 -19.90 12.14
C ARG A 325 -11.70 -20.71 10.93
N PHE A 326 -10.57 -20.37 10.32
CA PHE A 326 -9.99 -21.12 9.21
C PHE A 326 -9.77 -22.59 9.61
N MET A 327 -9.16 -22.83 10.77
CA MET A 327 -8.93 -24.18 11.28
C MET A 327 -10.22 -24.92 11.70
N GLN A 328 -11.20 -24.21 12.25
CA GLN A 328 -12.52 -24.77 12.60
C GLN A 328 -13.22 -25.39 11.39
N THR A 329 -12.96 -24.88 10.18
CA THR A 329 -13.55 -25.45 8.94
C THR A 329 -13.15 -26.92 8.74
N PHE A 330 -11.94 -27.33 9.12
CA PHE A 330 -11.49 -28.72 9.04
C PHE A 330 -12.10 -29.60 10.14
N GLU A 331 -12.29 -29.04 11.34
CA GLU A 331 -12.98 -29.73 12.44
C GLU A 331 -14.44 -30.00 12.08
N ASP A 332 -15.14 -28.99 11.58
CA ASP A 332 -16.54 -29.08 11.19
C ASP A 332 -16.73 -30.05 10.00
N ALA A 333 -15.74 -30.13 9.11
CA ALA A 333 -15.72 -31.08 7.99
C ALA A 333 -15.29 -32.52 8.39
N GLY A 334 -14.79 -32.73 9.61
CA GLY A 334 -14.33 -34.03 10.10
C GLY A 334 -13.02 -34.52 9.49
N VAL A 335 -12.13 -33.60 9.09
CA VAL A 335 -10.86 -33.91 8.40
C VAL A 335 -9.63 -33.40 9.15
N SER A 336 -9.76 -33.00 10.41
CA SER A 336 -8.66 -32.42 11.20
C SER A 336 -7.43 -33.32 11.33
N ASP A 337 -7.61 -34.66 11.34
CA ASP A 337 -6.49 -35.61 11.46
C ASP A 337 -5.54 -35.56 10.24
N GLN A 338 -6.02 -35.05 9.10
CA GLN A 338 -5.25 -34.90 7.87
C GLN A 338 -4.51 -33.54 7.80
N VAL A 339 -4.77 -32.63 8.73
CA VAL A 339 -4.28 -31.25 8.69
C VAL A 339 -3.39 -30.97 9.89
N ARG A 340 -2.22 -30.38 9.62
CA ARG A 340 -1.30 -29.95 10.66
C ARG A 340 -0.92 -28.49 10.49
N LEU A 341 -1.17 -27.68 11.51
CA LEU A 341 -0.77 -26.28 11.57
C LEU A 341 0.43 -26.12 12.51
N THR A 342 1.53 -25.58 11.98
CA THR A 342 2.82 -25.46 12.67
C THR A 342 3.48 -24.11 12.48
N TYR A 343 4.39 -23.76 13.38
CA TYR A 343 5.29 -22.61 13.27
C TYR A 343 6.75 -23.07 13.48
N PRO A 344 7.72 -22.49 12.76
CA PRO A 344 9.13 -22.80 12.98
C PRO A 344 9.63 -22.12 14.26
N ALA A 345 10.37 -22.88 15.06
CA ALA A 345 11.04 -22.40 16.26
C ALA A 345 12.50 -22.87 16.27
N VAL A 346 13.38 -22.01 16.78
CA VAL A 346 14.82 -22.23 16.86
C VAL A 346 15.31 -22.06 18.30
N GLY A 347 16.25 -22.91 18.71
CA GLY A 347 16.89 -22.85 20.02
C GLY A 347 16.53 -24.01 20.96
N PRO A 348 17.00 -23.95 22.22
CA PRO A 348 16.73 -24.97 23.21
C PRO A 348 15.23 -25.00 23.58
N GLN A 349 14.72 -26.18 23.93
CA GLN A 349 13.28 -26.39 24.13
C GLN A 349 12.66 -25.55 25.25
N ASP A 350 13.46 -25.12 26.23
CA ASP A 350 13.00 -24.30 27.35
C ASP A 350 13.10 -22.78 27.08
N ASP A 351 13.70 -22.38 25.94
CA ASP A 351 13.91 -20.98 25.54
C ASP A 351 13.96 -20.86 24.01
N GLU A 352 12.92 -21.37 23.35
CA GLU A 352 12.82 -21.34 21.89
C GLU A 352 12.35 -19.97 21.39
N THR A 353 12.89 -19.55 20.24
CA THR A 353 12.48 -18.33 19.54
C THR A 353 11.70 -18.71 18.29
N ALA A 354 10.45 -18.23 18.18
CA ALA A 354 9.66 -18.41 16.97
C ALA A 354 10.24 -17.60 15.81
N VAL A 355 10.29 -18.22 14.63
CA VAL A 355 10.67 -17.56 13.39
C VAL A 355 9.42 -16.94 12.76
N MET A 356 9.49 -15.65 12.43
CA MET A 356 8.40 -14.92 11.76
C MET A 356 8.26 -15.41 10.33
N VAL A 357 7.21 -16.19 10.05
CA VAL A 357 6.89 -16.65 8.70
C VAL A 357 6.10 -15.57 7.95
N HIS A 358 6.76 -14.94 6.97
CA HIS A 358 6.16 -14.02 6.02
C HIS A 358 6.01 -14.65 4.62
N ALA A 359 6.50 -15.88 4.40
CA ALA A 359 6.35 -16.60 3.14
C ALA A 359 4.89 -16.66 2.66
N LYS A 360 4.72 -16.80 1.34
CA LYS A 360 3.45 -17.14 0.69
C LYS A 360 3.72 -18.19 -0.38
N LEU A 361 3.68 -19.46 0.00
CA LEU A 361 4.01 -20.62 -0.84
C LEU A 361 2.88 -21.66 -0.78
N MET A 362 2.66 -22.36 -1.89
CA MET A 362 1.95 -23.64 -1.90
C MET A 362 2.63 -24.62 -2.86
N ILE A 363 2.87 -25.85 -2.39
CA ILE A 363 3.32 -27.00 -3.19
C ILE A 363 2.26 -28.10 -3.09
N VAL A 364 1.89 -28.68 -4.23
CA VAL A 364 0.93 -29.80 -4.31
C VAL A 364 1.59 -30.98 -4.99
N ASP A 365 1.69 -32.11 -4.28
CA ASP A 365 2.20 -33.41 -4.77
C ASP A 365 3.55 -33.36 -5.51
N ASP A 366 4.40 -32.36 -5.24
CA ASP A 366 5.59 -32.03 -6.05
C ASP A 366 5.29 -31.81 -7.55
N ARG A 367 4.03 -31.58 -7.93
CA ARG A 367 3.57 -31.41 -9.31
C ARG A 367 3.30 -29.97 -9.66
N CYS A 368 3.02 -29.13 -8.68
CA CYS A 368 2.98 -27.69 -8.88
C CYS A 368 3.45 -26.92 -7.65
N LEU A 369 4.03 -25.77 -7.94
CA LEU A 369 4.61 -24.82 -6.99
C LEU A 369 4.03 -23.44 -7.31
N ARG A 370 3.54 -22.73 -6.30
CA ARG A 370 3.13 -21.33 -6.40
C ARG A 370 3.82 -20.52 -5.30
N LEU A 371 4.38 -19.39 -5.68
CA LEU A 371 5.05 -18.43 -4.81
C LEU A 371 4.68 -17.02 -5.23
N GLY A 372 4.44 -16.11 -4.31
CA GLY A 372 4.12 -14.73 -4.65
C GLY A 372 3.94 -13.83 -3.44
N SER A 373 3.14 -12.78 -3.62
CA SER A 373 2.84 -11.82 -2.54
C SER A 373 1.52 -12.14 -1.81
N SER A 374 0.65 -13.00 -2.37
CA SER A 374 -0.70 -13.21 -1.86
C SER A 374 -0.77 -14.14 -0.64
N ASN A 375 -1.35 -13.63 0.45
CA ASN A 375 -1.62 -14.42 1.66
C ASN A 375 -2.90 -15.25 1.50
N LEU A 376 -3.12 -16.27 2.35
CA LEU A 376 -4.41 -16.98 2.42
C LEU A 376 -5.43 -16.23 3.27
N ASN A 377 -5.61 -14.94 2.96
CA ASN A 377 -6.61 -14.07 3.58
C ASN A 377 -7.54 -13.48 2.52
N ASN A 378 -8.69 -12.98 2.97
CA ASN A 378 -9.72 -12.49 2.08
C ASN A 378 -9.26 -11.28 1.25
N ARG A 379 -8.44 -10.40 1.84
CA ARG A 379 -7.90 -9.24 1.13
C ARG A 379 -7.00 -9.63 -0.05
N SER A 380 -6.13 -10.62 0.08
CA SER A 380 -5.21 -11.01 -1.00
C SER A 380 -5.95 -11.72 -2.14
N MET A 381 -7.15 -12.25 -1.88
CA MET A 381 -7.98 -12.92 -2.89
C MET A 381 -8.82 -11.95 -3.73
N GLY A 382 -9.06 -10.71 -3.27
CA GLY A 382 -9.94 -9.79 -4.03
C GLY A 382 -9.80 -8.28 -3.77
N MET A 383 -9.03 -7.84 -2.78
CA MET A 383 -8.89 -6.43 -2.42
C MET A 383 -7.50 -5.88 -2.72
N ASP A 384 -6.47 -6.51 -2.20
CA ASP A 384 -5.10 -6.03 -2.33
C ASP A 384 -4.57 -6.42 -3.71
N THR A 385 -3.71 -5.58 -4.26
CA THR A 385 -3.08 -5.99 -5.51
C THR A 385 -1.94 -6.93 -5.22
N GLU A 386 -1.97 -8.10 -5.83
CA GLU A 386 -1.01 -9.18 -5.60
C GLU A 386 -0.44 -9.68 -6.94
N CYS A 387 0.67 -10.40 -6.88
CA CYS A 387 1.27 -11.08 -8.03
C CYS A 387 1.95 -12.36 -7.58
N ASP A 388 1.59 -13.46 -8.25
CA ASP A 388 2.10 -14.79 -7.97
C ASP A 388 2.66 -15.43 -9.23
N LEU A 389 3.72 -16.21 -9.04
CA LEU A 389 4.33 -17.06 -10.05
C LEU A 389 4.03 -18.53 -9.71
N ALA A 390 3.65 -19.30 -10.72
CA ALA A 390 3.38 -20.72 -10.56
C ALA A 390 4.01 -21.57 -11.67
N ILE A 391 4.53 -22.73 -11.27
CA ILE A 391 5.16 -23.74 -12.13
C ILE A 391 4.39 -25.05 -11.94
N ALA A 392 4.14 -25.75 -13.04
CA ALA A 392 3.54 -27.08 -13.02
C ALA A 392 4.45 -28.03 -13.78
N ALA A 393 4.83 -29.14 -13.15
CA ALA A 393 5.51 -30.25 -13.80
C ALA A 393 4.52 -30.93 -14.75
N GLU A 394 4.80 -30.86 -16.05
CA GLU A 394 4.02 -31.61 -17.05
C GLU A 394 4.34 -33.12 -16.91
N LYS A 395 3.40 -34.01 -17.22
CA LYS A 395 3.62 -35.47 -17.09
C LYS A 395 4.80 -35.99 -17.92
N GLU A 396 5.19 -35.28 -18.96
CA GLU A 396 6.34 -35.58 -19.82
C GLU A 396 7.65 -35.01 -19.26
N ASP A 397 7.57 -34.08 -18.32
CA ASP A 397 8.69 -33.39 -17.66
C ASP A 397 8.98 -34.05 -16.30
N GLY A 398 9.44 -35.31 -16.34
CA GLY A 398 9.78 -36.07 -15.14
C GLY A 398 10.76 -35.36 -14.22
N GLU A 399 11.64 -34.51 -14.77
CA GLU A 399 12.58 -33.68 -14.00
C GLU A 399 11.92 -32.50 -13.27
N GLY A 400 10.82 -31.96 -13.81
CA GLY A 400 10.09 -30.84 -13.22
C GLY A 400 9.56 -31.16 -11.82
N GLY A 401 9.07 -32.40 -11.62
CA GLY A 401 8.60 -32.87 -10.32
C GLY A 401 9.73 -33.00 -9.31
N ASP A 402 10.86 -33.59 -9.71
CA ASP A 402 12.05 -33.73 -8.86
C ASP A 402 12.60 -32.37 -8.41
N ARG A 403 12.55 -31.34 -9.27
CA ARG A 403 12.97 -29.97 -8.93
C ARG A 403 12.03 -29.32 -7.90
N ILE A 404 10.72 -29.51 -8.02
CA ILE A 404 9.76 -29.02 -7.02
C ILE A 404 9.95 -29.75 -5.68
N ALA A 405 10.16 -31.08 -5.72
CA ALA A 405 10.47 -31.88 -4.54
C ALA A 405 11.76 -31.40 -3.85
N ALA A 406 12.80 -31.05 -4.63
CA ALA A 406 14.04 -30.48 -4.09
C ALA A 406 13.79 -29.16 -3.33
N ILE A 407 12.93 -28.28 -3.85
CA ILE A 407 12.54 -27.03 -3.16
C ILE A 407 11.80 -27.34 -1.85
N ARG A 408 10.81 -28.26 -1.87
CA ARG A 408 10.12 -28.70 -0.65
C ARG A 408 11.12 -29.25 0.38
N ASN A 409 12.05 -30.09 -0.07
CA ASN A 409 13.05 -30.70 0.81
C ASN A 409 14.01 -29.65 1.38
N ARG A 410 14.38 -28.62 0.61
CA ARG A 410 15.18 -27.47 1.08
C ARG A 410 14.48 -26.71 2.20
N LEU A 411 13.20 -26.38 2.02
CA LEU A 411 12.41 -25.65 3.02
C LEU A 411 12.20 -26.47 4.29
N LEU A 412 11.83 -27.75 4.17
CA LEU A 412 11.70 -28.62 5.33
C LEU A 412 13.04 -28.86 6.05
N ALA A 413 14.14 -28.98 5.29
CA ALA A 413 15.47 -29.14 5.86
C ALA A 413 15.88 -27.92 6.70
N GLU A 414 15.55 -26.71 6.22
CA GLU A 414 15.69 -25.47 6.97
C GLU A 414 14.85 -25.52 8.26
N HIS A 415 13.53 -25.72 8.18
CA HIS A 415 12.67 -25.68 9.36
C HIS A 415 13.00 -26.76 10.41
N LEU A 416 13.52 -27.91 9.98
CA LEU A 416 13.81 -29.06 10.86
C LEU A 416 15.28 -29.16 11.27
N GLY A 417 16.14 -28.24 10.81
CA GLY A 417 17.58 -28.24 11.12
C GLY A 417 18.30 -29.49 10.62
N THR A 418 18.02 -29.89 9.39
CA THR A 418 18.60 -31.10 8.78
C THR A 418 19.03 -30.88 7.33
N THR A 419 19.35 -31.95 6.59
CA THR A 419 19.79 -31.86 5.19
C THR A 419 18.66 -32.23 4.23
N GLU A 420 18.68 -31.65 3.03
CA GLU A 420 17.71 -31.96 1.95
C GLU A 420 17.62 -33.47 1.67
N SER A 421 18.78 -34.15 1.62
CA SER A 421 18.86 -35.60 1.41
C SER A 421 18.14 -36.36 2.51
N LYS A 422 18.30 -35.97 3.78
CA LYS A 422 17.64 -36.67 4.89
C LYS A 422 16.13 -36.50 4.82
N VAL A 423 15.64 -35.31 4.41
CA VAL A 423 14.20 -35.10 4.18
C VAL A 423 13.71 -36.00 3.06
N ALA A 424 14.43 -36.03 1.93
CA ALA A 424 14.08 -36.85 0.77
C ALA A 424 14.02 -38.35 1.12
N ASP A 425 15.04 -38.87 1.79
CA ASP A 425 15.14 -40.26 2.21
C ASP A 425 14.01 -40.62 3.18
N THR A 426 13.77 -39.76 4.18
CA THR A 426 12.70 -39.98 5.17
C THR A 426 11.31 -39.93 4.52
N PHE A 427 11.08 -39.01 3.57
CA PHE A 427 9.81 -38.94 2.83
C PHE A 427 9.58 -40.16 1.94
N ALA A 428 10.63 -40.67 1.30
CA ALA A 428 10.56 -41.91 0.53
C ALA A 428 10.26 -43.13 1.41
N GLU A 429 10.76 -43.15 2.65
CA GLU A 429 10.51 -44.21 3.62
C GLU A 429 9.10 -44.17 4.22
N THR A 430 8.61 -42.97 4.59
CA THR A 430 7.30 -42.82 5.25
C THR A 430 6.14 -42.80 4.25
N GLY A 431 6.36 -42.25 3.05
CA GLY A 431 5.30 -41.99 2.06
C GLY A 431 4.25 -40.97 2.53
N SER A 432 4.53 -40.23 3.61
CA SER A 432 3.62 -39.29 4.28
C SER A 432 4.41 -38.05 4.70
N LEU A 433 3.91 -36.88 4.31
CA LEU A 433 4.53 -35.58 4.61
C LEU A 433 4.50 -35.31 6.12
N LEU A 434 3.37 -35.60 6.77
CA LEU A 434 3.22 -35.38 8.21
C LEU A 434 4.11 -36.33 9.02
N ALA A 435 4.19 -37.61 8.62
CA ALA A 435 5.07 -38.57 9.27
C ALA A 435 6.56 -38.23 9.06
N THR A 436 6.94 -37.68 7.91
CA THR A 436 8.31 -37.18 7.67
C THR A 436 8.66 -36.08 8.64
N VAL A 437 7.77 -35.08 8.79
CA VAL A 437 7.97 -33.99 9.75
C VAL A 437 8.11 -34.55 11.15
N ASP A 438 7.17 -35.38 11.61
CA ASP A 438 7.23 -35.97 12.96
C ASP A 438 8.53 -36.73 13.24
N THR A 439 9.02 -37.46 12.26
CA THR A 439 10.25 -38.26 12.38
C THR A 439 11.49 -37.38 12.50
N LEU A 440 11.51 -36.23 11.82
CA LEU A 440 12.65 -35.31 11.77
C LEU A 440 12.59 -34.20 12.83
N ASN A 441 11.46 -34.04 13.52
CA ASN A 441 11.20 -32.96 14.48
C ASN A 441 11.91 -33.15 15.84
N SER A 442 13.20 -33.50 15.81
CA SER A 442 13.98 -33.88 17.00
C SER A 442 15.17 -32.96 17.28
N SER A 443 15.37 -31.91 16.50
CA SER A 443 16.51 -31.00 16.63
C SER A 443 16.15 -29.73 17.42
N GLU A 444 17.12 -28.84 17.62
CA GLU A 444 16.89 -27.50 18.18
C GLU A 444 16.13 -26.58 17.21
N ARG A 445 15.99 -26.99 15.95
CA ARG A 445 15.15 -26.34 14.94
C ARG A 445 13.98 -27.27 14.61
N ARG A 446 12.77 -26.81 14.89
CA ARG A 446 11.60 -27.68 14.91
C ARG A 446 10.34 -26.95 14.48
N LEU A 447 9.41 -27.70 13.90
CA LEU A 447 8.06 -27.25 13.60
C LEU A 447 7.17 -27.52 14.82
N GLN A 448 6.81 -26.48 15.55
CA GLN A 448 5.96 -26.55 16.73
C GLN A 448 4.48 -26.51 16.34
N GLN A 449 3.64 -27.22 17.09
CA GLN A 449 2.19 -27.14 16.91
C GLN A 449 1.61 -25.97 17.69
N PHE A 450 0.63 -25.29 17.10
CA PHE A 450 -0.08 -24.21 17.78
C PHE A 450 -0.86 -24.72 18.99
N ARG A 451 -0.81 -23.96 20.08
CA ARG A 451 -1.65 -24.15 21.26
C ARG A 451 -2.78 -23.12 21.31
N ASP A 452 -3.37 -22.84 20.15
CA ASP A 452 -4.54 -21.98 20.09
C ASP A 452 -5.72 -22.72 20.71
N SER A 453 -6.17 -22.26 21.87
CA SER A 453 -7.35 -22.81 22.56
C SER A 453 -8.44 -21.75 22.65
N GLY A 454 -9.68 -22.19 22.41
CA GLY A 454 -10.88 -21.40 22.66
C GLY A 454 -11.61 -20.94 21.40
N LYS A 455 -12.94 -20.86 21.52
CA LYS A 455 -13.81 -20.20 20.55
C LYS A 455 -13.73 -18.70 20.78
N TYR A 456 -13.17 -17.94 19.83
CA TYR A 456 -13.19 -16.48 19.86
C TYR A 456 -14.57 -15.97 19.40
N ASP A 457 -15.59 -16.26 20.19
CA ASP A 457 -16.97 -15.88 19.91
C ASP A 457 -17.31 -14.57 20.63
N GLY A 458 -17.19 -13.47 19.89
CA GLY A 458 -17.66 -12.15 20.32
C GLY A 458 -18.06 -11.32 19.11
N PRO A 459 -19.27 -10.71 19.08
CA PRO A 459 -19.73 -9.90 17.95
C PRO A 459 -18.74 -8.79 17.55
N VAL A 460 -18.05 -8.22 18.54
CA VAL A 460 -17.04 -7.17 18.35
C VAL A 460 -15.80 -7.71 17.64
N VAL A 461 -15.32 -8.90 17.99
CA VAL A 461 -14.12 -9.50 17.37
C VAL A 461 -14.41 -9.90 15.92
N GLN A 462 -15.61 -10.43 15.64
CA GLN A 462 -16.03 -10.73 14.27
C GLN A 462 -16.11 -9.47 13.40
N THR A 463 -16.71 -8.39 13.92
CA THR A 463 -16.79 -7.11 13.20
C THR A 463 -15.40 -6.51 12.93
N VAL A 464 -14.51 -6.55 13.93
CA VAL A 464 -13.13 -6.04 13.79
C VAL A 464 -12.34 -6.89 12.79
N SER A 465 -12.48 -8.22 12.82
CA SER A 465 -11.83 -9.13 11.88
C SER A 465 -12.30 -8.92 10.44
N GLN A 466 -13.60 -8.73 10.20
CA GLN A 466 -14.13 -8.45 8.85
C GLN A 466 -13.67 -7.09 8.29
N LEU A 467 -13.54 -6.07 9.16
CA LEU A 467 -12.99 -4.78 8.76
C LEU A 467 -11.48 -4.87 8.51
N ALA A 468 -10.80 -5.72 9.28
CA ALA A 468 -9.37 -5.96 9.21
C ALA A 468 -8.98 -7.03 8.18
N ASP A 469 -9.90 -7.66 7.44
CA ASP A 469 -9.62 -8.58 6.31
C ASP A 469 -10.83 -8.70 5.37
N PRO A 470 -11.09 -7.69 4.52
CA PRO A 470 -12.32 -7.67 3.72
C PRO A 470 -12.11 -8.35 2.36
N GLU A 471 -13.06 -9.17 1.91
CA GLU A 471 -13.00 -9.95 0.64
C GLU A 471 -13.09 -9.10 -0.64
N ARG A 472 -13.64 -7.91 -0.52
CA ARG A 472 -13.86 -6.96 -1.61
C ARG A 472 -13.47 -5.58 -1.13
N PRO A 473 -13.10 -4.68 -2.06
CA PRO A 473 -12.96 -3.27 -1.76
C PRO A 473 -14.11 -2.84 -0.86
N VAL A 474 -13.79 -2.18 0.25
CA VAL A 474 -14.82 -1.52 1.03
C VAL A 474 -15.39 -0.47 0.08
N GLU A 475 -16.51 -0.81 -0.57
CA GLU A 475 -17.01 0.03 -1.62
C GLU A 475 -17.11 1.43 -1.02
N ALA A 476 -16.57 2.43 -1.73
CA ALA A 476 -16.98 3.79 -1.42
C ALA A 476 -18.52 3.89 -1.52
N LYS A 477 -19.24 2.96 -2.14
CA LYS A 477 -20.70 2.86 -2.02
C LYS A 477 -21.20 2.43 -0.63
N PHE A 478 -20.40 1.78 0.21
CA PHE A 478 -20.72 1.60 1.64
C PHE A 478 -20.27 2.76 2.54
N TYR A 479 -19.41 3.70 2.06
CA TYR A 479 -19.02 4.90 2.82
C TYR A 479 -19.36 6.28 2.22
N VAL A 480 -19.90 6.27 1.00
CA VAL A 480 -20.38 7.40 0.19
C VAL A 480 -21.76 7.06 -0.35
N GLY A 481 -22.10 5.79 -0.61
CA GLY A 481 -23.42 5.45 -1.14
C GLY A 481 -24.56 5.75 -0.19
N ASP A 482 -24.26 6.05 1.09
CA ASP A 482 -25.27 6.14 2.12
C ASP A 482 -25.38 7.53 2.80
N MET A 483 -24.61 8.52 2.33
CA MET A 483 -25.08 9.92 2.22
C MET A 483 -25.83 10.16 0.89
N PHE A 484 -25.70 9.21 -0.03
CA PHE A 484 -26.54 9.02 -1.20
C PHE A 484 -27.62 7.93 -0.96
N GLY A 485 -27.88 7.50 0.30
CA GLY A 485 -28.91 6.49 0.60
C GLY A 485 -28.83 5.56 1.84
N GLY A 486 -28.30 5.90 3.04
CA GLY A 486 -28.48 5.04 4.25
C GLY A 486 -27.39 4.84 5.35
N GLN A 487 -26.59 5.85 5.73
CA GLN A 487 -25.54 5.88 6.81
C GLN A 487 -24.67 4.64 7.19
N PRO A 488 -23.33 4.73 7.08
CA PRO A 488 -22.40 3.90 7.86
C PRO A 488 -21.96 4.57 9.18
N PRO A 489 -21.56 3.80 10.21
CA PRO A 489 -21.06 4.36 11.45
C PRO A 489 -19.63 4.91 11.31
N LYS A 490 -19.36 5.91 12.14
CA LYS A 490 -18.17 6.76 12.20
C LYS A 490 -16.88 5.94 12.38
N ALA A 491 -15.86 6.19 11.55
CA ALA A 491 -14.47 6.08 12.00
C ALA A 491 -14.24 7.17 13.06
N ILE A 492 -14.48 6.79 14.33
CA ILE A 492 -14.24 7.64 15.50
C ILE A 492 -12.77 8.06 15.53
N PHE A 493 -11.85 7.23 15.02
CA PHE A 493 -10.42 7.46 15.10
C PHE A 493 -9.91 8.59 14.19
N GLY A 494 -10.22 8.65 12.89
CA GLY A 494 -9.74 9.73 12.02
C GLY A 494 -10.27 11.12 12.40
N LYS A 495 -11.51 11.17 12.94
CA LYS A 495 -12.05 12.40 13.54
C LYS A 495 -11.40 12.70 14.88
N LEU A 496 -11.09 11.70 15.71
CA LEU A 496 -10.36 11.89 16.97
C LEU A 496 -8.92 12.32 16.74
N THR A 497 -8.18 11.77 15.76
CA THR A 497 -6.81 12.20 15.45
C THR A 497 -6.82 13.60 14.86
N ALA A 498 -7.77 13.92 13.99
CA ALA A 498 -7.95 15.31 13.53
C ALA A 498 -8.36 16.24 14.68
N LEU A 499 -9.20 15.81 15.63
CA LEU A 499 -9.55 16.55 16.85
C LEU A 499 -8.39 16.64 17.86
N PHE A 500 -7.49 15.65 17.92
CA PHE A 500 -6.31 15.62 18.79
C PHE A 500 -5.17 16.43 18.20
N LEU A 501 -4.99 16.39 16.89
CA LEU A 501 -4.04 17.24 16.15
C LEU A 501 -4.55 18.67 16.11
N MET A 502 -5.85 18.90 15.91
CA MET A 502 -6.45 20.22 16.02
C MET A 502 -6.44 20.69 17.47
N GLY A 503 -6.76 19.82 18.44
CA GLY A 503 -6.69 20.13 19.87
C GLY A 503 -5.28 20.40 20.34
N GLY A 504 -4.29 19.64 19.85
CA GLY A 504 -2.88 19.81 20.10
C GLY A 504 -2.31 21.05 19.41
N PHE A 505 -2.74 21.35 18.18
CA PHE A 505 -2.42 22.58 17.47
C PHE A 505 -3.03 23.79 18.17
N LEU A 506 -4.30 23.72 18.61
CA LEU A 506 -4.98 24.76 19.39
C LEU A 506 -4.35 24.91 20.77
N ALA A 507 -3.91 23.84 21.41
CA ALA A 507 -3.18 23.87 22.67
C ALA A 507 -1.78 24.47 22.48
N ALA A 508 -1.07 24.11 21.41
CA ALA A 508 0.21 24.72 21.04
C ALA A 508 0.05 26.20 20.68
N LEU A 509 -1.03 26.58 19.99
CA LEU A 509 -1.36 27.98 19.71
C LEU A 509 -1.70 28.72 21.01
N ALA A 510 -2.46 28.11 21.92
CA ALA A 510 -2.82 28.68 23.22
C ALA A 510 -1.61 28.79 24.15
N LEU A 511 -0.68 27.83 24.11
CA LEU A 511 0.59 27.87 24.83
C LEU A 511 1.53 28.91 24.22
N ALA A 512 1.64 28.99 22.90
CA ALA A 512 2.37 30.05 22.21
C ALA A 512 1.77 31.43 22.54
N TRP A 513 0.45 31.57 22.51
CA TRP A 513 -0.27 32.78 22.90
C TRP A 513 -0.01 33.17 24.36
N ARG A 514 0.09 32.18 25.27
CA ARG A 514 0.27 32.43 26.70
C ARG A 514 1.72 32.69 27.11
N TYR A 515 2.69 32.11 26.40
CA TYR A 515 4.10 32.09 26.80
C TYR A 515 5.06 32.78 25.81
N THR A 516 4.55 33.33 24.71
CA THR A 516 5.32 34.18 23.78
C THR A 516 4.64 35.55 23.60
N PRO A 517 5.35 36.57 23.07
CA PRO A 517 4.77 37.89 22.78
C PRO A 517 3.69 37.90 21.69
N LEU A 518 3.28 36.74 21.16
CA LEU A 518 2.24 36.63 20.13
C LEU A 518 0.90 37.23 20.58
N ALA A 519 0.56 37.15 21.88
CA ALA A 519 -0.61 37.81 22.43
C ALA A 519 -0.50 39.35 22.39
N ASP A 520 0.72 39.90 22.47
CA ASP A 520 0.95 41.35 22.42
C ASP A 520 0.72 41.90 21.00
N PHE A 521 1.05 41.13 19.96
CA PHE A 521 0.73 41.46 18.56
C PHE A 521 -0.76 41.29 18.21
N ALA A 522 -1.52 40.61 19.06
CA ALA A 522 -2.94 40.39 18.90
C ALA A 522 -3.81 41.16 19.90
N ASP A 523 -3.18 42.02 20.70
CA ASP A 523 -3.83 42.93 21.63
C ASP A 523 -4.81 43.83 20.84
N PRO A 524 -6.12 43.77 21.14
CA PRO A 524 -7.12 44.62 20.49
C PRO A 524 -6.78 46.10 20.56
N GLU A 525 -6.06 46.57 21.60
CA GLU A 525 -5.67 47.98 21.73
C GLU A 525 -4.46 48.36 20.85
N GLN A 526 -3.60 47.42 20.46
CA GLN A 526 -2.49 47.66 19.53
C GLN A 526 -2.86 47.44 18.06
N LEU A 527 -3.81 46.53 17.79
CA LEU A 527 -4.33 46.27 16.45
C LEU A 527 -5.41 47.28 16.03
N LYS A 528 -6.25 47.76 16.96
CA LYS A 528 -7.33 48.73 16.65
C LYS A 528 -6.85 49.95 15.87
N PRO A 529 -5.73 50.63 16.17
CA PRO A 529 -5.28 51.80 15.42
C PRO A 529 -4.94 51.45 13.97
N TRP A 530 -4.16 50.39 13.74
CA TRP A 530 -3.77 49.93 12.40
C TRP A 530 -4.96 49.41 11.58
N LEU A 531 -5.85 48.66 12.23
CA LEU A 531 -7.03 48.08 11.59
C LEU A 531 -8.11 49.14 11.32
N ALA A 532 -8.26 50.15 12.20
CA ALA A 532 -9.12 51.30 11.97
C ALA A 532 -8.57 52.24 10.89
N ASP A 533 -7.23 52.38 10.79
CA ASP A 533 -6.59 53.14 9.71
C ASP A 533 -6.85 52.48 8.35
N ILE A 534 -6.75 51.15 8.27
CA ILE A 534 -7.05 50.41 7.04
C ILE A 534 -8.56 50.41 6.74
N ALA A 535 -9.43 50.18 7.73
CA ALA A 535 -10.88 50.15 7.53
C ALA A 535 -11.49 51.53 7.23
N GLY A 536 -10.88 52.61 7.74
CA GLY A 536 -11.25 54.00 7.46
C GLY A 536 -10.62 54.58 6.19
N ASN A 537 -9.70 53.85 5.55
CA ASN A 537 -9.07 54.25 4.31
C ASN A 537 -10.01 54.01 3.11
N GLU A 538 -10.23 55.03 2.27
CA GLU A 538 -11.04 54.89 1.05
C GLU A 538 -10.51 53.80 0.09
N TRP A 539 -9.23 53.45 0.20
CA TRP A 539 -8.56 52.41 -0.59
C TRP A 539 -8.70 50.99 0.00
N ALA A 540 -9.36 50.80 1.13
CA ALA A 540 -9.54 49.49 1.78
C ALA A 540 -10.11 48.43 0.82
N MET A 541 -11.05 48.83 -0.04
CA MET A 541 -11.69 47.99 -1.05
C MET A 541 -10.72 47.47 -2.13
N LEU A 542 -9.55 48.10 -2.29
CA LEU A 542 -8.50 47.71 -3.23
C LEU A 542 -7.33 47.02 -2.53
N ILE A 543 -6.94 47.49 -1.34
CA ILE A 543 -5.83 46.92 -0.57
C ILE A 543 -6.14 45.47 -0.15
N VAL A 544 -7.36 45.21 0.35
CA VAL A 544 -7.70 43.88 0.87
C VAL A 544 -7.70 42.81 -0.22
N PRO A 545 -8.30 43.01 -1.42
CA PRO A 545 -8.14 42.06 -2.52
C PRO A 545 -6.68 41.81 -2.95
N LEU A 546 -5.82 42.83 -2.93
CA LEU A 546 -4.39 42.66 -3.21
C LEU A 546 -3.70 41.76 -2.17
N LEU A 547 -4.08 41.88 -0.90
CA LEU A 547 -3.60 40.97 0.15
C LEU A 547 -4.07 39.53 -0.05
N TYR A 548 -5.27 39.31 -0.58
CA TYR A 548 -5.73 37.97 -0.96
C TYR A 548 -4.91 37.38 -2.10
N ILE A 549 -4.58 38.18 -3.12
CA ILE A 549 -3.72 37.75 -4.21
C ILE A 549 -2.33 37.40 -3.66
N ALA A 550 -1.71 38.31 -2.88
CA ALA A 550 -0.41 38.08 -2.27
C ALA A 550 -0.39 36.83 -1.37
N GLY A 551 -1.41 36.66 -0.53
CA GLY A 551 -1.59 35.48 0.31
C GLY A 551 -1.72 34.20 -0.51
N ALA A 552 -2.52 34.22 -1.59
CA ALA A 552 -2.67 33.06 -2.44
C ALA A 552 -1.36 32.67 -3.16
N LEU A 553 -0.52 33.63 -3.54
CA LEU A 553 0.79 33.38 -4.15
C LEU A 553 1.76 32.66 -3.21
N VAL A 554 1.63 32.87 -1.90
CA VAL A 554 2.42 32.18 -0.87
C VAL A 554 1.67 31.02 -0.20
N ILE A 555 0.56 30.55 -0.80
CA ILE A 555 -0.28 29.44 -0.31
C ILE A 555 -0.85 29.71 1.11
N PHE A 556 -1.06 30.97 1.45
CA PHE A 556 -1.66 31.36 2.73
C PHE A 556 -3.14 30.93 2.79
N PRO A 557 -3.64 30.44 3.94
CA PRO A 557 -5.03 29.99 4.06
C PRO A 557 -6.06 31.09 3.78
N VAL A 558 -6.83 30.96 2.70
CA VAL A 558 -7.85 31.94 2.29
C VAL A 558 -8.93 32.12 3.36
N THR A 559 -9.23 31.09 4.15
CA THR A 559 -10.20 31.14 5.25
C THR A 559 -9.78 32.11 6.36
N VAL A 560 -8.48 32.22 6.62
CA VAL A 560 -7.94 33.18 7.61
C VAL A 560 -8.11 34.61 7.09
N LEU A 561 -7.89 34.85 5.80
CA LEU A 561 -8.12 36.16 5.20
C LEU A 561 -9.60 36.56 5.20
N ILE A 562 -10.50 35.60 4.96
CA ILE A 562 -11.95 35.80 5.06
C ILE A 562 -12.34 36.16 6.50
N ALA A 563 -11.82 35.44 7.49
CA ALA A 563 -12.06 35.72 8.90
C ALA A 563 -11.51 37.11 9.31
N ALA A 564 -10.29 37.45 8.88
CA ALA A 564 -9.73 38.79 9.11
C ALA A 564 -10.59 39.87 8.47
N THR A 565 -11.06 39.68 7.24
CA THR A 565 -11.97 40.63 6.57
C THR A 565 -13.29 40.78 7.32
N ALA A 566 -13.85 39.67 7.83
CA ALA A 566 -15.07 39.67 8.65
C ALA A 566 -14.88 40.37 10.01
N LEU A 567 -13.65 40.36 10.55
CA LEU A 567 -13.31 41.06 11.78
C LEU A 567 -13.07 42.57 11.56
N LEU A 568 -12.84 43.03 10.33
CA LEU A 568 -12.50 44.42 10.02
C LEU A 568 -13.69 45.26 9.55
N PHE A 569 -14.56 44.67 8.75
CA PHE A 569 -15.64 45.39 8.08
C PHE A 569 -17.03 44.93 8.55
N GLU A 570 -18.03 45.78 8.36
CA GLU A 570 -19.42 45.40 8.60
C GLU A 570 -19.85 44.25 7.67
N PRO A 571 -20.78 43.36 8.09
CA PRO A 571 -21.03 42.09 7.42
C PRO A 571 -21.25 42.15 5.89
N LEU A 572 -21.99 43.14 5.40
CA LEU A 572 -22.24 43.31 3.96
C LEU A 572 -21.01 43.78 3.19
N GLN A 573 -20.22 44.68 3.80
CA GLN A 573 -18.96 45.16 3.23
C GLN A 573 -17.90 44.06 3.27
N ALA A 574 -17.79 43.35 4.39
CA ALA A 574 -16.92 42.19 4.55
C ALA A 574 -17.22 41.11 3.50
N PHE A 575 -18.50 40.81 3.26
CA PHE A 575 -18.94 39.88 2.21
C PHE A 575 -18.44 40.30 0.82
N GLY A 576 -18.68 41.56 0.44
CA GLY A 576 -18.27 42.08 -0.87
C GLY A 576 -16.76 42.06 -1.05
N ILE A 577 -16.01 42.54 -0.05
CA ILE A 577 -14.54 42.61 -0.07
C ILE A 577 -13.92 41.21 -0.08
N ALA A 578 -14.42 40.29 0.75
CA ALA A 578 -13.93 38.92 0.81
C ALA A 578 -14.22 38.15 -0.50
N CYS A 579 -15.40 38.34 -1.10
CA CYS A 579 -15.71 37.76 -2.41
C CYS A 579 -14.79 38.32 -3.50
N ALA A 580 -14.61 39.64 -3.56
CA ALA A 580 -13.72 40.27 -4.52
C ALA A 580 -12.27 39.78 -4.35
N GLY A 581 -11.77 39.71 -3.12
CA GLY A 581 -10.44 39.20 -2.81
C GLY A 581 -10.24 37.73 -3.18
N ALA A 582 -11.15 36.85 -2.74
CA ALA A 582 -11.08 35.43 -3.05
C ALA A 582 -11.17 35.17 -4.56
N LEU A 583 -12.09 35.82 -5.27
CA LEU A 583 -12.26 35.63 -6.71
C LEU A 583 -11.10 36.21 -7.52
N SER A 584 -10.54 37.35 -7.11
CA SER A 584 -9.36 37.93 -7.76
C SER A 584 -8.13 37.04 -7.56
N ALA A 585 -7.93 36.54 -6.33
CA ALA A 585 -6.86 35.59 -6.03
C ALA A 585 -7.02 34.27 -6.81
N ALA A 586 -8.24 33.74 -6.90
CA ALA A 586 -8.57 32.58 -7.71
C ALA A 586 -8.22 32.80 -9.19
N ALA A 587 -8.62 33.95 -9.76
CA ALA A 587 -8.37 34.27 -11.16
C ALA A 587 -6.87 34.43 -11.47
N VAL A 588 -6.12 35.12 -10.61
CA VAL A 588 -4.67 35.32 -10.79
C VAL A 588 -3.92 33.99 -10.71
N THR A 589 -4.20 33.17 -9.69
CA THR A 589 -3.52 31.87 -9.53
C THR A 589 -3.95 30.85 -10.58
N TYR A 590 -5.20 30.90 -11.07
CA TYR A 590 -5.62 30.16 -12.26
C TYR A 590 -4.82 30.59 -13.50
N ALA A 591 -4.68 31.90 -13.73
CA ALA A 591 -3.95 32.43 -14.89
C ALA A 591 -2.47 32.03 -14.84
N ILE A 592 -1.84 32.05 -13.66
CA ILE A 592 -0.47 31.54 -13.47
C ILE A 592 -0.40 30.07 -13.87
N GLY A 593 -1.34 29.24 -13.42
CA GLY A 593 -1.42 27.84 -13.84
C GLY A 593 -1.52 27.70 -15.36
N ALA A 594 -2.44 28.42 -15.98
CA ALA A 594 -2.66 28.39 -17.42
C ALA A 594 -1.46 28.87 -18.24
N LEU A 595 -0.69 29.84 -17.74
CA LEU A 595 0.49 30.40 -18.42
C LEU A 595 1.75 29.56 -18.22
N CYS A 596 1.98 29.03 -17.01
CA CYS A 596 3.19 28.27 -16.69
C CYS A 596 3.13 26.80 -17.13
N GLY A 597 1.92 26.27 -17.35
CA GLY A 597 1.71 24.93 -17.91
C GLY A 597 2.00 23.77 -16.95
N LYS A 598 1.75 22.56 -17.44
CA LYS A 598 1.79 21.31 -16.64
C LYS A 598 3.18 20.98 -16.09
N GLN A 599 4.24 21.36 -16.81
CA GLN A 599 5.62 21.07 -16.42
C GLN A 599 6.03 21.87 -15.18
N PHE A 600 5.76 23.18 -15.14
CA PHE A 600 6.04 24.02 -13.98
C PHE A 600 5.34 23.54 -12.71
N LEU A 601 4.07 23.15 -12.83
CA LEU A 601 3.31 22.66 -11.68
C LEU A 601 3.87 21.33 -11.13
N ARG A 602 4.26 20.43 -12.03
CA ARG A 602 4.91 19.16 -11.68
C ARG A 602 6.27 19.38 -10.99
N ASP A 603 7.06 20.33 -11.47
CA ASP A 603 8.37 20.65 -10.90
C ASP A 603 8.26 21.32 -9.53
N LEU A 604 7.17 22.09 -9.28
CA LEU A 604 6.95 22.81 -8.02
C LEU A 604 6.32 21.94 -6.91
N MET A 605 5.42 21.03 -7.25
CA MET A 605 4.59 20.32 -6.25
C MET A 605 4.57 18.79 -6.38
N GLY A 606 5.34 18.24 -7.32
CA GLY A 606 5.47 16.80 -7.52
C GLY A 606 4.15 16.12 -7.91
N GLN A 607 4.03 14.84 -7.54
CA GLN A 607 2.93 13.98 -7.99
C GLN A 607 1.62 14.13 -7.20
N ARG A 608 1.61 14.87 -6.07
CA ARG A 608 0.40 15.17 -5.27
C ARG A 608 -0.68 15.93 -6.06
N ILE A 609 -0.29 16.58 -7.16
CA ILE A 609 -1.20 17.25 -8.10
C ILE A 609 -2.12 16.24 -8.81
N ASN A 610 -1.70 14.99 -9.00
CA ASN A 610 -2.44 14.00 -9.77
C ASN A 610 -3.82 13.73 -9.18
N ARG A 611 -3.97 13.79 -7.85
CA ARG A 611 -5.27 13.66 -7.16
C ARG A 611 -6.23 14.81 -7.48
N VAL A 612 -5.75 16.05 -7.43
CA VAL A 612 -6.53 17.26 -7.77
C VAL A 612 -6.86 17.26 -9.26
N SER A 613 -5.89 16.90 -10.10
CA SER A 613 -6.05 16.75 -11.55
C SER A 613 -7.13 15.71 -11.91
N ARG A 614 -7.11 14.52 -11.28
CA ARG A 614 -8.14 13.48 -11.45
C ARG A 614 -9.52 13.95 -10.97
N ALA A 615 -9.60 14.64 -9.83
CA ALA A 615 -10.85 15.19 -9.33
C ALA A 615 -11.44 16.26 -10.28
N LEU A 616 -10.58 17.02 -10.96
CA LEU A 616 -10.93 18.02 -11.97
C LEU A 616 -11.07 17.46 -13.39
N ALA A 617 -10.74 16.19 -13.62
CA ALA A 617 -10.76 15.55 -14.94
C ALA A 617 -12.18 15.51 -15.54
N LYS A 618 -13.21 15.46 -14.69
CA LYS A 618 -14.60 15.67 -15.12
C LYS A 618 -14.81 17.16 -15.37
N GLN A 619 -14.76 17.57 -16.64
CA GLN A 619 -14.85 18.96 -17.06
C GLN A 619 -16.18 19.60 -16.62
N GLY A 620 -16.14 20.75 -15.93
CA GLY A 620 -17.32 21.60 -15.72
C GLY A 620 -17.45 22.31 -14.37
N VAL A 621 -18.45 23.20 -14.29
CA VAL A 621 -18.79 24.05 -13.13
C VAL A 621 -19.01 23.22 -11.86
N LEU A 622 -19.71 22.08 -11.99
CA LEU A 622 -20.08 21.22 -10.86
C LEU A 622 -18.86 20.58 -10.20
N SER A 623 -17.84 20.21 -10.97
CA SER A 623 -16.60 19.62 -10.45
C SER A 623 -15.80 20.63 -9.64
N VAL A 624 -15.69 21.86 -10.16
CA VAL A 624 -15.01 22.97 -9.48
C VAL A 624 -15.78 23.41 -8.22
N MET A 625 -17.11 23.38 -8.25
CA MET A 625 -17.91 23.62 -7.05
C MET A 625 -17.72 22.52 -5.99
N ALA A 626 -17.74 21.24 -6.40
CA ALA A 626 -17.61 20.12 -5.48
C ALA A 626 -16.24 20.10 -4.77
N ILE A 627 -15.15 20.34 -5.50
CA ILE A 627 -13.79 20.41 -4.93
C ILE A 627 -13.59 21.59 -3.96
N ARG A 628 -14.42 22.63 -4.03
CA ARG A 628 -14.36 23.76 -3.08
C ARG A 628 -15.08 23.48 -1.77
N LEU A 629 -16.09 22.62 -1.83
CA LEU A 629 -16.86 22.20 -0.67
C LEU A 629 -16.14 21.08 0.11
N VAL A 630 -15.27 20.33 -0.55
CA VAL A 630 -14.48 19.23 0.05
C VAL A 630 -13.03 19.69 0.24
N PRO A 631 -12.45 19.62 1.46
CA PRO A 631 -11.10 20.11 1.72
C PRO A 631 -10.00 19.13 1.26
N ILE A 632 -9.96 18.84 -0.05
CA ILE A 632 -8.97 17.90 -0.64
C ILE A 632 -7.62 18.54 -0.95
N ALA A 633 -7.54 19.87 -1.08
CA ALA A 633 -6.28 20.60 -1.24
C ALA A 633 -6.41 22.08 -0.84
N PRO A 634 -5.29 22.76 -0.51
CA PRO A 634 -5.24 24.22 -0.34
C PRO A 634 -5.82 25.01 -1.52
N PHE A 635 -6.43 26.16 -1.22
CA PHE A 635 -7.11 27.03 -2.17
C PHE A 635 -6.28 27.34 -3.42
N SER A 636 -5.03 27.77 -3.24
CA SER A 636 -4.12 28.14 -4.34
C SER A 636 -3.78 26.97 -5.26
N ILE A 637 -3.65 25.76 -4.70
CA ILE A 637 -3.31 24.55 -5.46
C ILE A 637 -4.46 24.21 -6.41
N ILE A 638 -5.70 24.23 -5.91
CA ILE A 638 -6.89 23.98 -6.73
C ILE A 638 -6.95 24.97 -7.91
N ASN A 639 -6.59 26.23 -7.70
CA ASN A 639 -6.59 27.27 -8.74
C ASN A 639 -5.55 27.00 -9.82
N LEU A 640 -4.30 26.74 -9.42
CA LEU A 640 -3.20 26.45 -10.33
C LEU A 640 -3.49 25.21 -11.18
N VAL A 641 -3.94 24.13 -10.53
CA VAL A 641 -4.27 22.88 -11.23
C VAL A 641 -5.45 23.06 -12.17
N ALA A 642 -6.49 23.81 -11.77
CA ALA A 642 -7.59 24.14 -12.67
C ALA A 642 -7.13 24.96 -13.89
N GLY A 643 -6.14 25.86 -13.72
CA GLY A 643 -5.54 26.64 -14.80
C GLY A 643 -4.75 25.78 -15.80
N VAL A 644 -4.03 24.77 -15.32
CA VAL A 644 -3.33 23.79 -16.18
C VAL A 644 -4.28 22.79 -16.83
N SER A 645 -5.48 22.60 -16.26
CA SER A 645 -6.48 21.66 -16.76
C SER A 645 -7.24 22.21 -17.96
N HIS A 646 -7.94 21.34 -18.70
CA HIS A 646 -8.82 21.73 -19.82
C HIS A 646 -10.11 22.48 -19.40
N ILE A 647 -10.20 22.97 -18.15
CA ILE A 647 -11.37 23.70 -17.65
C ILE A 647 -11.24 25.15 -18.11
N GLY A 648 -12.14 25.61 -18.97
CA GLY A 648 -12.20 27.01 -19.35
C GLY A 648 -12.41 27.94 -18.14
N PHE A 649 -11.86 29.16 -18.23
CA PHE A 649 -11.89 30.15 -17.14
C PHE A 649 -13.30 30.42 -16.61
N ILE A 650 -14.30 30.54 -17.52
CA ILE A 650 -15.68 30.83 -17.13
C ILE A 650 -16.32 29.69 -16.32
N PRO A 651 -16.31 28.42 -16.77
CA PRO A 651 -16.72 27.29 -15.94
C PRO A 651 -16.03 27.21 -14.58
N TYR A 652 -14.72 27.47 -14.54
CA TYR A 652 -13.94 27.48 -13.30
C TYR A 652 -14.39 28.59 -12.34
N LEU A 653 -14.57 29.81 -12.85
CA LEU A 653 -14.97 30.95 -12.04
C LEU A 653 -16.38 30.75 -11.47
N LEU A 654 -17.32 30.29 -12.30
CA LEU A 654 -18.68 29.97 -11.85
C LEU A 654 -18.69 28.87 -10.78
N GLY A 655 -17.90 27.81 -10.95
CA GLY A 655 -17.80 26.75 -9.95
C GLY A 655 -17.18 27.24 -8.64
N THR A 656 -16.20 28.13 -8.71
CA THR A 656 -15.57 28.76 -7.54
C THR A 656 -16.53 29.69 -6.82
N ILE A 657 -17.31 30.50 -7.55
CA ILE A 657 -18.37 31.34 -6.97
C ILE A 657 -19.38 30.46 -6.21
N LEU A 658 -19.94 29.45 -6.87
CA LEU A 658 -20.95 28.57 -6.27
C LEU A 658 -20.39 27.78 -5.07
N GLY A 659 -19.11 27.41 -5.11
CA GLY A 659 -18.46 26.65 -4.04
C GLY A 659 -18.04 27.49 -2.83
N MET A 660 -17.74 28.78 -3.01
CA MET A 660 -17.18 29.62 -1.93
C MET A 660 -18.17 30.64 -1.36
N VAL A 661 -19.04 31.22 -2.17
CA VAL A 661 -19.96 32.28 -1.72
C VAL A 661 -20.80 31.89 -0.50
N PRO A 662 -21.40 30.68 -0.41
CA PRO A 662 -22.15 30.29 0.78
C PRO A 662 -21.30 30.30 2.06
N GLY A 663 -20.06 29.81 1.98
CA GLY A 663 -19.13 29.84 3.10
C GLY A 663 -18.73 31.26 3.49
N ILE A 664 -18.47 32.13 2.52
CA ILE A 664 -18.12 33.53 2.77
C ILE A 664 -19.28 34.24 3.48
N ILE A 665 -20.53 34.08 3.00
CA ILE A 665 -21.72 34.66 3.65
C ILE A 665 -21.79 34.28 5.13
N ILE A 666 -21.59 32.99 5.43
CA ILE A 666 -21.65 32.48 6.81
C ILE A 666 -20.53 33.11 7.67
N PHE A 667 -19.30 33.11 7.17
CA PHE A 667 -18.16 33.67 7.89
C PHE A 667 -18.29 35.18 8.12
N THR A 668 -18.75 35.94 7.12
CA THR A 668 -18.88 37.40 7.22
C THR A 668 -20.09 37.82 8.05
N ALA A 669 -21.18 37.05 8.01
CA ALA A 669 -22.32 37.26 8.92
C ALA A 669 -21.96 37.01 10.39
N LEU A 670 -20.98 36.14 10.64
CA LEU A 670 -20.52 35.83 12.00
C LEU A 670 -19.46 36.81 12.52
N GLY A 671 -18.91 37.70 11.69
CA GLY A 671 -17.80 38.61 12.03
C GLY A 671 -18.03 39.44 13.30
N ASN A 672 -19.22 40.03 13.45
CA ASN A 672 -19.57 40.83 14.63
C ASN A 672 -19.65 40.00 15.92
N ARG A 673 -20.03 38.72 15.83
CA ARG A 673 -20.03 37.81 16.99
C ARG A 673 -18.66 37.19 17.24
N LEU A 674 -17.85 36.92 16.21
CA LEU A 674 -16.44 36.52 16.34
C LEU A 674 -15.66 37.58 17.13
N ARG A 675 -15.92 38.87 16.87
CA ARG A 675 -15.32 40.00 17.62
C ARG A 675 -15.74 40.00 19.10
N GLN A 676 -16.99 39.65 19.40
CA GLN A 676 -17.51 39.53 20.77
C GLN A 676 -16.97 38.27 21.49
N MET A 677 -16.90 37.13 20.80
CA MET A 677 -16.34 35.87 21.31
C MET A 677 -14.87 35.99 21.72
N ILE A 678 -14.07 36.74 20.95
CA ILE A 678 -12.64 36.97 21.24
C ILE A 678 -12.49 37.93 22.43
N ALA A 679 -13.38 38.92 22.57
CA ALA A 679 -13.32 39.90 23.65
C ALA A 679 -13.85 39.36 24.99
N ALA A 680 -14.93 38.57 24.99
CA ALA A 680 -15.53 37.94 26.16
C ALA A 680 -16.44 36.76 25.75
N PRO A 681 -15.96 35.51 25.74
CA PRO A 681 -16.75 34.36 25.27
C PRO A 681 -17.92 34.05 26.22
N SER A 682 -19.16 34.05 25.69
CA SER A 682 -20.36 33.66 26.43
C SER A 682 -20.88 32.26 26.04
N THR A 683 -21.67 31.63 26.92
CA THR A 683 -22.31 30.32 26.63
C THR A 683 -23.27 30.41 25.44
N GLU A 684 -23.92 31.56 25.24
CA GLU A 684 -24.81 31.82 24.11
C GLU A 684 -24.05 31.83 22.78
N ASP A 685 -22.87 32.43 22.76
CA ASP A 685 -22.01 32.49 21.58
C ASP A 685 -21.57 31.10 21.12
N ILE A 686 -21.18 30.23 22.05
CA ILE A 686 -20.79 28.84 21.76
C ILE A 686 -21.95 28.07 21.11
N VAL A 687 -23.18 28.26 21.61
CA VAL A 687 -24.38 27.61 21.06
C VAL A 687 -24.69 28.08 19.64
N ILE A 688 -24.55 29.39 19.38
CA ILE A 688 -24.74 29.96 18.03
C ILE A 688 -23.66 29.49 17.05
N LEU A 689 -22.40 29.41 17.48
CA LEU A 689 -21.31 28.87 16.67
C LEU A 689 -21.58 27.42 16.27
N ILE A 690 -22.01 26.58 17.22
CA ILE A 690 -22.43 25.20 16.98
C ILE A 690 -23.61 25.16 16.00
N GLY A 691 -24.61 26.03 16.19
CA GLY A 691 -25.76 26.14 15.29
C GLY A 691 -25.36 26.48 13.85
N ILE A 692 -24.44 27.41 13.65
CA ILE A 692 -23.94 27.81 12.33
C ILE A 692 -23.18 26.68 11.65
N ILE A 693 -22.35 25.96 12.40
CA ILE A 693 -21.67 24.76 11.89
C ILE A 693 -22.70 23.72 11.44
N ILE A 694 -23.77 23.51 12.21
CA ILE A 694 -24.85 22.59 11.86
C ILE A 694 -25.57 23.05 10.58
N VAL A 695 -25.88 24.35 10.44
CA VAL A 695 -26.53 24.89 9.23
C VAL A 695 -25.62 24.80 8.01
N TRP A 696 -24.32 25.08 8.15
CA TRP A 696 -23.36 24.95 7.05
C TRP A 696 -23.23 23.50 6.57
N ILE A 697 -23.18 22.55 7.51
CA ILE A 697 -23.23 21.12 7.21
C ILE A 697 -24.54 20.78 6.51
N ALA A 698 -25.68 21.24 7.03
CA ALA A 698 -27.01 20.97 6.46
C ALA A 698 -27.17 21.57 5.04
N MET A 699 -26.66 22.77 4.78
CA MET A 699 -26.65 23.38 3.44
C MET A 699 -25.75 22.61 2.47
N SER A 700 -24.57 22.19 2.93
CA SER A 700 -23.65 21.37 2.13
C SER A 700 -24.31 20.04 1.75
N VAL A 701 -25.00 19.40 2.69
CA VAL A 701 -25.78 18.17 2.49
C VAL A 701 -27.02 18.41 1.60
N GLY A 702 -27.75 19.51 1.79
CA GLY A 702 -28.93 19.85 1.00
C GLY A 702 -28.61 20.18 -0.45
N LEU A 703 -27.51 20.91 -0.70
CA LEU A 703 -27.02 21.20 -2.05
C LEU A 703 -26.59 19.92 -2.77
N GLN A 704 -25.96 18.98 -2.05
CA GLN A 704 -25.66 17.63 -2.57
C GLN A 704 -26.94 16.87 -2.96
N ALA A 705 -28.03 17.00 -2.19
CA ALA A 705 -29.32 16.38 -2.49
C ALA A 705 -30.02 16.99 -3.73
N VAL A 706 -29.90 18.31 -3.96
CA VAL A 706 -30.48 18.98 -5.15
C VAL A 706 -29.70 18.65 -6.42
N ILE A 707 -28.37 18.52 -6.33
CA ILE A 707 -27.54 18.06 -7.46
C ILE A 707 -27.87 16.61 -7.84
N LYS A 708 -28.26 15.79 -6.86
CA LYS A 708 -28.69 14.40 -7.05
C LYS A 708 -30.02 14.29 -7.79
N SER A 709 -30.98 15.20 -7.58
CA SER A 709 -32.32 15.12 -8.20
C SER A 709 -32.37 15.56 -9.68
N ARG A 710 -31.36 16.30 -10.17
CA ARG A 710 -31.26 16.74 -11.57
C ARG A 710 -30.45 15.80 -12.47
N ARG A 711 -29.92 14.70 -11.93
CA ARG A 711 -29.11 13.68 -12.63
C ARG A 711 -29.85 12.35 -12.83
N GLY A 712 -31.15 12.30 -12.53
CA GLY A 712 -32.04 11.18 -12.86
C GLY A 712 -32.62 11.34 -14.26
#